data_AF-A0A7C4Z2T8-F1
#
_entry.id   AF-A0A7C4Z2T8-F1
#
_cell.length_a   1.000
_cell.length_b   1.000
_cell.length_c   1.000
_cell.angle_alpha   90.00
_cell.angle_beta   90.00
_cell.angle_gamma   90.00
#
_symmetry.space_group_name_H-M   'P 1'
#
loop_
_entity.id
_entity.type
_entity.pdbx_description
1 polymer ?
#
loop_
_entity_poly.entity_id
_entity_poly.type
_entity_poly.pdbx_seq_one_letter_code
_entity_poly.pdbx_strand_id
1 'polypeptide(L)'
;GGEEIRAALIALANRQWDEFDARSRAAWGYESRAYPDVLKTMNDVVRGVIFYLFLLLPFSFFFERLVIGSKFLKNQVIWTLVIFIAIFAIFRYVHPAFDISINPMIVLLAFVMLALSALVIAMIAGRFEKELKEFNQTISGVHRVDVGRLSIASAAFSLGISNMRRRKARTVLTTITLVLLTFTVLSFTSVVPTIRFNRVRAPGEPYYSGIMLRTAEWGVLEESAYRILRDEFGKTKPVAARAWFFGTQLGEQSFITLKRGDKRFDAKAIVGLTPDEERILEPGKRTLLAGRWFLPGETNVVIIPKQIADALNIPLEQVERAQIQFSGVNYTVIGIFDKDKFKTVTDLDREWLTPVDFIQMNRLQSQGRQQGDVEAGFREYIHMEPDACILAPYDTVLNMGGEVRSIAINFVRAEEVQKVLDNLMPRLALNLYGGQGGKVWRFSTIGASSAKGGSDIFIPIIIASLIVLNTMLGSVYERIKEIGIFSSIGLAPGHIAALFIGEAMVYAVLGAVAGYLVGQVTAKIIGVLAAHGYQGFQGLYLNFSSLSAVLTTIVVAGVVLLSTLYPARKASEVATPAIERTWRVPEPDGDVWRITMPFAVTGIQAAGLNSFLSEWFEAYEEYSIGDFVTQDVKTEDSVDYEHGKGYRISLKAWLAPFDLGVSQTVVLETVPTTMEDVYELLLTIRRESGDVSNWKRINRRFLNTLRKQFLIWRTLRAEERDRYLAKTAADSAQSS
;
A
#
# COMPACT_ATOMS: atom_id res chain seq x y z
N GLY A 1 7.28 -18.89 29.57
CA GLY A 1 6.70 -17.73 30.29
C GLY A 1 6.11 -18.16 31.62
N GLY A 2 4.80 -18.40 31.70
CA GLY A 2 4.12 -18.70 32.97
C GLY A 2 4.57 -19.98 33.70
N GLU A 3 5.05 -20.99 32.98
CA GLU A 3 5.65 -22.19 33.58
C GLU A 3 7.00 -21.90 34.25
N GLU A 4 7.85 -21.08 33.61
CA GLU A 4 9.13 -20.65 34.19
C GLU A 4 8.94 -19.81 35.46
N ILE A 5 7.91 -18.97 35.51
CA ILE A 5 7.56 -18.22 36.74
C ILE A 5 7.16 -19.19 37.86
N ARG A 6 6.34 -20.21 37.56
CA ARG A 6 5.97 -21.22 38.55
C ARG A 6 7.18 -22.02 39.03
N ALA A 7 8.06 -22.43 38.11
CA ALA A 7 9.29 -23.14 38.44
C ALA A 7 10.24 -22.27 39.28
N ALA A 8 10.36 -20.98 38.97
CA ALA A 8 11.12 -20.03 39.76
C ALA A 8 10.57 -19.93 41.19
N LEU A 9 9.25 -19.77 41.36
CA LEU A 9 8.63 -19.71 42.69
C LEU A 9 8.86 -20.99 43.51
N ILE A 10 8.87 -22.17 42.87
CA ILE A 10 9.19 -23.44 43.53
C ILE A 10 10.67 -23.48 43.96
N ALA A 11 11.60 -23.07 43.08
CA ALA A 11 13.03 -23.01 43.41
C ALA A 11 13.31 -22.03 44.55
N LEU A 12 12.60 -20.88 44.57
CA LEU A 12 12.65 -19.91 45.67
C LEU A 12 12.18 -20.53 46.98
N ALA A 13 11.06 -21.26 46.98
CA ALA A 13 10.55 -21.95 48.15
C ALA A 13 11.54 -22.99 48.69
N ASN A 14 12.27 -23.66 47.79
CA ASN A 14 13.31 -24.64 48.12
C ASN A 14 14.68 -24.02 48.45
N ARG A 15 14.82 -22.68 48.44
CA ARG A 15 16.09 -21.95 48.65
C ARG A 15 17.19 -22.29 47.64
N GLN A 16 16.80 -22.72 46.44
CA GLN A 16 17.71 -22.99 45.32
C GLN A 16 17.92 -21.70 44.52
N TRP A 17 18.78 -20.80 45.04
CA TRP A 17 18.96 -19.46 44.48
C TRP A 17 19.43 -19.45 43.02
N ASP A 18 20.37 -20.33 42.67
CA ASP A 18 20.88 -20.47 41.30
C ASP A 18 19.76 -20.83 40.30
N GLU A 19 18.90 -21.78 40.68
CA GLU A 19 17.80 -22.22 39.83
C GLU A 19 16.68 -21.18 39.77
N PHE A 20 16.37 -20.53 40.90
CA PHE A 20 15.42 -19.42 40.95
C PHE A 20 15.83 -18.30 39.99
N ASP A 21 17.09 -17.89 40.01
CA ASP A 21 17.61 -16.82 39.15
C ASP A 21 17.62 -17.22 37.67
N ALA A 22 18.04 -18.44 37.34
CA ALA A 22 17.98 -18.98 35.97
C ALA A 22 16.55 -19.00 35.41
N ARG A 23 15.58 -19.51 36.20
CA ARG A 23 14.16 -19.59 35.82
C ARG A 23 13.50 -18.21 35.72
N SER A 24 13.85 -17.28 36.62
CA SER A 24 13.34 -15.90 36.59
C SER A 24 13.83 -15.15 35.34
N ARG A 25 15.12 -15.28 35.00
CA ARG A 25 15.68 -14.74 33.75
C ARG A 25 15.05 -15.39 32.53
N ALA A 26 14.67 -16.67 32.62
CA ALA A 26 13.92 -17.33 31.57
C ALA A 26 12.54 -16.74 31.34
N ALA A 27 11.79 -16.55 32.41
CA ALA A 27 10.51 -15.87 32.35
C ALA A 27 10.63 -14.46 31.73
N TRP A 28 11.61 -13.67 32.17
CA TRP A 28 11.89 -12.33 31.63
C TRP A 28 12.23 -12.36 30.13
N GLY A 29 13.05 -13.32 29.69
CA GLY A 29 13.38 -13.50 28.27
C GLY A 29 12.15 -13.83 27.41
N TYR A 30 11.19 -14.59 27.93
CA TYR A 30 9.91 -14.80 27.23
C TYR A 30 9.04 -13.55 27.22
N GLU A 31 9.01 -12.79 28.31
CA GLU A 31 8.25 -11.55 28.41
C GLU A 31 8.78 -10.47 27.46
N SER A 32 10.10 -10.26 27.42
CA SER A 32 10.74 -9.26 26.55
C SER A 32 10.48 -9.53 25.05
N ARG A 33 10.17 -10.78 24.71
CA ARG A 33 9.75 -11.20 23.36
C ARG A 33 8.24 -11.07 23.14
N ALA A 34 7.44 -11.45 24.14
CA ALA A 34 5.98 -11.35 24.06
C ALA A 34 5.48 -9.91 24.09
N TYR A 35 6.11 -9.03 24.88
CA TYR A 35 5.65 -7.65 25.09
C TYR A 35 5.63 -6.83 23.79
N PRO A 36 6.68 -6.78 22.95
CA PRO A 36 6.62 -6.09 21.66
C PRO A 36 5.53 -6.63 20.74
N ASP A 37 5.31 -7.95 20.74
CA ASP A 37 4.29 -8.58 19.90
C ASP A 37 2.86 -8.26 20.38
N VAL A 38 2.63 -8.27 21.70
CA VAL A 38 1.36 -7.84 22.31
C VAL A 38 1.13 -6.35 22.05
N LEU A 39 2.14 -5.50 22.26
CA LEU A 39 2.07 -4.07 21.99
C LEU A 39 1.80 -3.80 20.51
N LYS A 40 2.45 -4.53 19.60
CA LYS A 40 2.22 -4.45 18.16
C LYS A 40 0.80 -4.86 17.81
N THR A 41 0.26 -5.90 18.44
CA THR A 41 -1.13 -6.35 18.26
C THR A 41 -2.12 -5.29 18.77
N MET A 42 -1.87 -4.70 19.94
CA MET A 42 -2.67 -3.59 20.47
C MET A 42 -2.65 -2.37 19.54
N ASN A 43 -1.47 -1.98 19.06
CA ASN A 43 -1.32 -0.90 18.09
C ASN A 43 -2.00 -1.23 16.76
N ASP A 44 -1.93 -2.48 16.30
CA ASP A 44 -2.63 -2.94 15.10
C ASP A 44 -4.13 -2.74 15.29
N VAL A 45 -4.74 -3.28 16.36
CA VAL A 45 -6.16 -3.11 16.73
C VAL A 45 -6.61 -1.64 16.70
N VAL A 46 -5.77 -0.71 17.17
CA VAL A 46 -6.06 0.75 17.12
C VAL A 46 -5.98 1.30 15.68
N ARG A 47 -5.12 0.79 14.81
CA ARG A 47 -5.07 1.24 13.40
C ARG A 47 -6.31 0.81 12.61
N GLY A 48 -6.87 -0.38 12.87
CA GLY A 48 -8.05 -0.84 12.13
C GLY A 48 -9.33 -0.14 12.53
N VAL A 49 -9.47 0.28 13.79
CA VAL A 49 -10.63 1.09 14.18
C VAL A 49 -10.68 2.38 13.36
N ILE A 50 -9.53 2.99 13.07
CA ILE A 50 -9.44 4.20 12.23
C ILE A 50 -9.95 3.93 10.82
N PHE A 51 -9.59 2.79 10.21
CA PHE A 51 -10.09 2.41 8.89
C PHE A 51 -11.62 2.27 8.86
N TYR A 52 -12.21 1.56 9.82
CA TYR A 52 -13.66 1.40 9.87
C TYR A 52 -14.40 2.70 10.20
N LEU A 53 -13.79 3.58 11.02
CA LEU A 53 -14.34 4.91 11.27
C LEU A 53 -14.34 5.78 10.01
N PHE A 54 -13.31 5.67 9.16
CA PHE A 54 -13.32 6.31 7.86
C PHE A 54 -14.41 5.73 6.95
N LEU A 55 -14.55 4.40 6.90
CA LEU A 55 -15.59 3.71 6.14
C LEU A 55 -17.01 4.00 6.67
N LEU A 56 -17.14 4.41 7.93
CA LEU A 56 -18.40 4.83 8.54
C LEU A 56 -18.99 6.07 7.85
N LEU A 57 -18.17 6.94 7.26
CA LEU A 57 -18.64 8.14 6.55
C LEU A 57 -19.46 7.79 5.29
N PRO A 58 -18.91 7.07 4.29
CA PRO A 58 -19.70 6.64 3.14
C PRO A 58 -20.83 5.68 3.56
N PHE A 59 -20.63 4.84 4.58
CA PHE A 59 -21.71 4.01 5.12
C PHE A 59 -22.90 4.85 5.57
N SER A 60 -22.67 5.86 6.39
CA SER A 60 -23.74 6.69 6.98
C SER A 60 -24.48 7.47 5.89
N PHE A 61 -23.74 7.95 4.89
CA PHE A 61 -24.33 8.60 3.73
C PHE A 61 -25.19 7.64 2.89
N PHE A 62 -24.69 6.44 2.57
CA PHE A 62 -25.46 5.46 1.81
C PHE A 62 -26.67 4.95 2.58
N PHE A 63 -26.53 4.74 3.88
CA PHE A 63 -27.62 4.34 4.75
C PHE A 63 -28.71 5.42 4.82
N GLU A 64 -28.33 6.70 4.92
CA GLU A 64 -29.29 7.82 4.81
C GLU A 64 -30.03 7.75 3.49
N ARG A 65 -29.32 7.61 2.36
CA ARG A 65 -29.92 7.61 1.04
C ARG A 65 -30.89 6.45 0.81
N LEU A 66 -30.62 5.30 1.42
CA LEU A 66 -31.38 4.08 1.24
C LEU A 66 -32.62 4.04 2.15
N VAL A 67 -32.51 4.49 3.39
CA VAL A 67 -33.60 4.43 4.39
C VAL A 67 -34.45 5.70 4.40
N ILE A 68 -33.82 6.87 4.40
CA ILE A 68 -34.50 8.17 4.57
C ILE A 68 -34.69 8.83 3.19
N GLY A 69 -33.60 9.00 2.45
CA GLY A 69 -33.57 9.57 1.10
C GLY A 69 -34.09 11.00 1.05
N SER A 70 -33.48 11.88 1.85
CA SER A 70 -33.81 13.30 1.94
C SER A 70 -33.56 14.03 0.61
N LYS A 71 -34.52 14.87 0.19
CA LYS A 71 -34.41 15.68 -1.04
C LYS A 71 -33.55 16.95 -0.83
N PHE A 72 -33.60 17.53 0.36
CA PHE A 72 -32.84 18.73 0.70
C PHE A 72 -31.47 18.36 1.25
N LEU A 73 -30.42 19.00 0.73
CA LEU A 73 -29.03 18.78 1.15
C LEU A 73 -28.87 18.97 2.67
N LYS A 74 -29.48 20.01 3.26
CA LYS A 74 -29.45 20.26 4.70
C LYS A 74 -29.92 19.04 5.51
N ASN A 75 -31.07 18.48 5.16
CA ASN A 75 -31.65 17.35 5.89
C ASN A 75 -30.84 16.07 5.66
N GLN A 76 -30.38 15.85 4.42
CA GLN A 76 -29.54 14.71 4.07
C GLN A 76 -28.29 14.65 4.95
N VAL A 77 -27.68 15.81 5.17
CA VAL A 77 -26.47 15.96 5.96
C VAL A 77 -26.73 15.73 7.44
N ILE A 78 -27.79 16.33 7.97
CA ILE A 78 -28.20 16.13 9.37
C ILE A 78 -28.43 14.64 9.63
N TRP A 79 -29.18 13.96 8.76
CA TRP A 79 -29.45 12.55 8.92
C TRP A 79 -28.20 11.68 8.77
N THR A 80 -27.31 12.00 7.83
CA THR A 80 -26.00 11.32 7.70
C THR A 80 -25.19 11.45 8.98
N LEU A 81 -25.16 12.64 9.60
CA LEU A 81 -24.46 12.88 10.87
C LEU A 81 -25.12 12.12 12.03
N VAL A 82 -26.46 12.11 12.12
CA VAL A 82 -27.20 11.36 13.14
C VAL A 82 -26.92 9.86 13.04
N ILE A 83 -26.94 9.30 11.81
CA ILE A 83 -26.62 7.89 11.57
C ILE A 83 -25.16 7.60 11.95
N PHE A 84 -24.23 8.47 11.56
CA PHE A 84 -22.81 8.34 11.91
C PHE A 84 -22.62 8.27 13.44
N ILE A 85 -23.22 9.20 14.19
CA ILE A 85 -23.12 9.25 15.65
C ILE A 85 -23.75 8.00 16.29
N ALA A 86 -24.93 7.58 15.79
CA ALA A 86 -25.63 6.40 16.32
C ALA A 86 -24.79 5.13 16.15
N ILE A 87 -24.21 4.90 14.96
CA ILE A 87 -23.42 3.70 14.71
C ILE A 87 -22.07 3.79 15.39
N PHE A 88 -21.45 4.98 15.45
CA PHE A 88 -20.26 5.19 16.25
C PHE A 88 -20.49 4.80 17.72
N ALA A 89 -21.63 5.17 18.31
CA ALA A 89 -21.93 4.80 19.69
C ALA A 89 -21.95 3.28 19.87
N ILE A 90 -22.56 2.54 18.94
CA ILE A 90 -22.53 1.06 18.94
C ILE A 90 -21.08 0.57 18.81
N PHE A 91 -20.32 1.13 17.88
CA PHE A 91 -18.92 0.76 17.63
C PHE A 91 -18.03 0.97 18.86
N ARG A 92 -18.24 2.07 19.60
CA ARG A 92 -17.53 2.40 20.84
C ARG A 92 -17.69 1.34 21.93
N TYR A 93 -18.88 0.74 22.04
CA TYR A 93 -19.13 -0.30 23.03
C TYR A 93 -18.64 -1.68 22.58
N VAL A 94 -18.58 -1.92 21.29
CA VAL A 94 -18.36 -3.25 20.73
C VAL A 94 -16.87 -3.49 20.40
N HIS A 95 -16.15 -2.45 19.96
CA HIS A 95 -14.77 -2.59 19.48
C HIS A 95 -13.72 -2.41 20.60
N PRO A 96 -12.78 -3.36 20.79
CA PRO A 96 -11.81 -3.34 21.90
C PRO A 96 -10.80 -2.18 21.87
N ALA A 97 -10.45 -1.65 20.68
CA ALA A 97 -9.54 -0.49 20.54
C ALA A 97 -9.91 0.72 21.41
N PHE A 98 -11.19 0.95 21.68
CA PHE A 98 -11.61 2.09 22.49
C PHE A 98 -11.42 1.88 24.00
N ASP A 99 -11.22 0.65 24.44
CA ASP A 99 -10.86 0.36 25.84
C ASP A 99 -9.32 0.37 26.02
N ILE A 100 -8.59 0.15 24.92
CA ILE A 100 -7.12 0.18 24.88
C ILE A 100 -6.58 1.61 24.69
N SER A 101 -7.33 2.48 24.02
CA SER A 101 -6.90 3.86 23.73
C SER A 101 -7.02 4.76 24.96
N ILE A 102 -5.95 5.53 25.23
CA ILE A 102 -5.88 6.48 26.35
C ILE A 102 -6.99 7.53 26.27
N ASN A 103 -7.31 8.02 25.06
CA ASN A 103 -8.30 9.07 24.83
C ASN A 103 -9.27 8.73 23.68
N PRO A 104 -10.25 7.84 23.90
CA PRO A 104 -11.19 7.38 22.87
C PRO A 104 -12.05 8.51 22.29
N MET A 105 -12.35 9.52 23.10
CA MET A 105 -13.19 10.66 22.72
C MET A 105 -12.52 11.60 21.71
N ILE A 106 -11.18 11.68 21.71
CA ILE A 106 -10.44 12.50 20.73
C ILE A 106 -10.62 11.92 19.32
N VAL A 107 -10.65 10.58 19.20
CA VAL A 107 -10.90 9.90 17.92
C VAL A 107 -12.28 10.26 17.38
N LEU A 108 -13.32 10.21 18.23
CA LEU A 108 -14.68 10.65 17.84
C LEU A 108 -14.67 12.11 17.36
N LEU A 109 -14.10 13.01 18.14
CA LEU A 109 -14.06 14.43 17.84
C LEU A 109 -13.38 14.68 16.48
N ALA A 110 -12.25 14.01 16.21
CA ALA A 110 -11.53 14.12 14.95
C ALA A 110 -12.38 13.70 13.74
N PHE A 111 -13.09 12.57 13.82
CA PHE A 111 -13.95 12.13 12.72
C PHE A 111 -15.21 12.98 12.54
N VAL A 112 -15.80 13.48 13.63
CA VAL A 112 -16.92 14.43 13.54
C VAL A 112 -16.46 15.73 12.89
N MET A 113 -15.31 16.28 13.29
CA MET A 113 -14.72 17.46 12.64
C MET A 113 -14.43 17.20 11.16
N LEU A 114 -13.90 16.03 10.80
CA LEU A 114 -13.65 15.66 9.41
C LEU A 114 -14.94 15.53 8.60
N ALA A 115 -15.99 14.92 9.16
CA ALA A 115 -17.31 14.80 8.53
C ALA A 115 -17.93 16.18 8.28
N LEU A 116 -17.89 17.07 9.28
CA LEU A 116 -18.39 18.44 9.17
C LEU A 116 -17.56 19.27 8.18
N SER A 117 -16.24 19.08 8.14
CA SER A 117 -15.37 19.77 7.18
C SER A 117 -15.63 19.31 5.75
N ALA A 118 -15.72 18.00 5.52
CA ALA A 118 -16.04 17.43 4.21
C ALA A 118 -17.40 17.91 3.69
N LEU A 119 -18.38 18.02 4.60
CA LEU A 119 -19.67 18.64 4.31
C LEU A 119 -19.54 20.08 3.84
N VAL A 120 -18.83 20.92 4.61
CA VAL A 120 -18.67 22.34 4.29
C VAL A 120 -17.98 22.50 2.94
N ILE A 121 -16.93 21.71 2.69
CA ILE A 121 -16.22 21.67 1.41
C ILE A 121 -17.17 21.30 0.27
N ALA A 122 -17.97 20.24 0.42
CA ALA A 122 -18.93 19.82 -0.59
C ALA A 122 -20.00 20.90 -0.88
N MET A 123 -20.47 21.60 0.16
CA MET A 123 -21.44 22.68 0.01
C MET A 123 -20.84 23.88 -0.73
N ILE A 124 -19.60 24.26 -0.38
CA ILE A 124 -18.89 25.37 -1.03
C ILE A 124 -18.59 25.03 -2.48
N ALA A 125 -18.06 23.84 -2.75
CA ALA A 125 -17.77 23.37 -4.11
C ALA A 125 -19.03 23.36 -4.99
N GLY A 126 -20.16 22.88 -4.47
CA GLY A 126 -21.43 22.88 -5.20
C GLY A 126 -21.96 24.28 -5.52
N ARG A 127 -21.79 25.26 -4.61
CA ARG A 127 -22.13 26.66 -4.91
C ARG A 127 -21.18 27.26 -5.95
N PHE A 128 -19.88 27.01 -5.80
CA PHE A 128 -18.87 27.52 -6.73
C PHE A 128 -19.09 27.02 -8.16
N GLU A 129 -19.43 25.74 -8.33
CA GLU A 129 -19.76 25.15 -9.64
C GLU A 129 -21.01 25.80 -10.26
N LYS A 130 -22.02 26.12 -9.43
CA LYS A 130 -23.22 26.81 -9.87
C LYS A 130 -22.92 28.23 -10.37
N GLU A 131 -22.15 29.00 -9.61
CA GLU A 131 -21.74 30.36 -9.98
C GLU A 131 -20.88 30.38 -11.24
N LEU A 132 -19.93 29.44 -11.37
CA LEU A 132 -19.11 29.28 -12.58
C LEU A 132 -19.97 29.02 -13.82
N LYS A 133 -21.04 28.24 -13.69
CA LYS A 133 -21.95 27.93 -14.79
C LYS A 133 -22.75 29.16 -15.22
N GLU A 134 -23.28 29.92 -14.26
CA GLU A 134 -24.02 31.17 -14.52
C GLU A 134 -23.11 32.24 -15.16
N PHE A 135 -21.85 32.33 -14.71
CA PHE A 135 -20.84 33.23 -15.28
C PHE A 135 -20.45 32.86 -16.73
N ASN A 136 -20.24 31.57 -17.03
CA ASN A 136 -19.94 31.14 -18.39
C ASN A 136 -21.12 31.35 -19.35
N GLN A 137 -22.37 31.18 -18.89
CA GLN A 137 -23.56 31.40 -19.70
C GLN A 137 -23.75 32.87 -20.12
N THR A 138 -23.29 33.82 -19.30
CA THR A 138 -23.39 35.25 -19.60
C THR A 138 -22.32 35.74 -20.58
N ILE A 139 -21.16 35.07 -20.67
CA ILE A 139 -20.06 35.50 -21.53
C ILE A 139 -20.13 34.89 -22.94
N SER A 140 -20.55 33.63 -23.11
CA SER A 140 -20.33 32.95 -24.40
C SER A 140 -21.47 33.02 -25.41
N GLY A 141 -22.73 33.30 -25.03
CA GLY A 141 -23.92 33.27 -25.93
C GLY A 141 -24.26 31.88 -26.55
N VAL A 142 -23.24 31.03 -26.71
CA VAL A 142 -23.33 29.66 -27.19
C VAL A 142 -23.93 28.78 -26.11
N HIS A 143 -25.03 28.11 -26.45
CA HIS A 143 -25.66 27.06 -25.65
C HIS A 143 -24.75 25.81 -25.57
N ARG A 144 -23.58 25.92 -24.95
CA ARG A 144 -22.74 24.77 -24.60
C ARG A 144 -23.42 24.00 -23.48
N VAL A 145 -24.26 23.05 -23.84
CA VAL A 145 -24.65 21.95 -22.95
C VAL A 145 -23.46 21.00 -22.84
N ASP A 146 -22.38 21.45 -22.21
CA ASP A 146 -21.31 20.56 -21.73
C ASP A 146 -21.48 20.41 -20.23
N VAL A 147 -22.42 19.54 -19.86
CA VAL A 147 -22.57 19.04 -18.51
C VAL A 147 -21.35 18.13 -18.27
N GLY A 148 -20.37 18.61 -17.48
CA GLY A 148 -19.10 17.92 -17.30
C GLY A 148 -19.29 16.44 -16.98
N ARG A 149 -18.51 15.55 -17.62
CA ARG A 149 -18.63 14.08 -17.52
C ARG A 149 -18.74 13.55 -16.08
N LEU A 150 -18.07 14.23 -15.14
CA LEU A 150 -18.13 13.93 -13.70
C LEU A 150 -19.51 14.16 -13.06
N SER A 151 -20.24 15.20 -13.49
CA SER A 151 -21.59 15.50 -12.98
C SER A 151 -22.65 14.50 -13.49
N ILE A 152 -22.48 13.95 -14.70
CA ILE A 152 -23.36 12.92 -15.25
C ILE A 152 -23.12 11.58 -14.54
N ALA A 153 -21.85 11.24 -14.26
CA ALA A 153 -21.51 10.04 -13.50
C ALA A 153 -22.03 10.09 -12.04
N SER A 154 -21.94 11.25 -11.38
CA SER A 154 -22.47 11.41 -10.01
C SER A 154 -24.01 11.37 -9.98
N ALA A 155 -24.68 11.95 -11.00
CA ALA A 155 -26.12 11.85 -11.17
C ALA A 155 -26.56 10.39 -11.43
N ALA A 156 -25.82 9.66 -12.27
CA ALA A 156 -26.04 8.23 -12.49
C ALA A 156 -25.87 7.45 -11.18
N PHE A 157 -24.79 7.67 -10.44
CA PHE A 157 -24.57 7.03 -9.15
C PHE A 157 -25.73 7.29 -8.16
N SER A 158 -26.19 8.53 -8.03
CA SER A 158 -27.34 8.87 -7.18
C SER A 158 -28.65 8.24 -7.66
N LEU A 159 -28.83 8.11 -8.97
CA LEU A 159 -29.98 7.43 -9.55
C LEU A 159 -29.96 5.93 -9.21
N GLY A 160 -28.79 5.29 -9.27
CA GLY A 160 -28.57 3.90 -8.81
C GLY A 160 -29.06 3.68 -7.39
N ILE A 161 -28.63 4.52 -6.43
CA ILE A 161 -29.08 4.42 -5.03
C ILE A 161 -30.61 4.56 -4.90
N SER A 162 -31.21 5.50 -5.64
CA SER A 162 -32.66 5.69 -5.64
C SER A 162 -33.41 4.44 -6.15
N ASN A 163 -32.82 3.68 -7.06
CA ASN A 163 -33.42 2.45 -7.59
C ASN A 163 -33.39 1.32 -6.56
N MET A 164 -32.30 1.19 -5.80
CA MET A 164 -32.21 0.25 -4.68
C MET A 164 -33.35 0.49 -3.67
N ARG A 165 -33.61 1.77 -3.33
CA ARG A 165 -34.70 2.13 -2.41
C ARG A 165 -36.10 1.73 -2.92
N ARG A 166 -36.32 1.73 -4.25
CA ARG A 166 -37.60 1.29 -4.83
C ARG A 166 -37.81 -0.22 -4.69
N ARG A 167 -36.74 -1.02 -4.61
CA ARG A 167 -36.77 -2.49 -4.55
C ARG A 167 -36.24 -3.05 -3.22
N LYS A 168 -36.86 -2.60 -2.12
CA LYS A 168 -36.40 -2.84 -0.74
C LYS A 168 -36.10 -4.31 -0.43
N ALA A 169 -36.97 -5.25 -0.82
CA ALA A 169 -36.80 -6.67 -0.48
C ALA A 169 -35.49 -7.25 -1.03
N ARG A 170 -35.19 -6.98 -2.31
CA ARG A 170 -33.94 -7.44 -2.94
C ARG A 170 -32.74 -6.81 -2.26
N THR A 171 -32.76 -5.50 -2.12
CA THR A 171 -31.65 -4.76 -1.53
C THR A 171 -31.33 -5.22 -0.12
N VAL A 172 -32.34 -5.48 0.71
CA VAL A 172 -32.14 -6.05 2.05
C VAL A 172 -31.54 -7.45 1.97
N LEU A 173 -32.08 -8.34 1.14
CA LEU A 173 -31.60 -9.72 1.03
C LEU A 173 -30.15 -9.79 0.54
N THR A 174 -29.79 -9.02 -0.50
CA THR A 174 -28.41 -8.93 -1.00
C THR A 174 -27.47 -8.36 0.06
N THR A 175 -27.91 -7.33 0.80
CA THR A 175 -27.11 -6.76 1.89
C THR A 175 -26.88 -7.80 2.99
N ILE A 176 -27.89 -8.56 3.39
CA ILE A 176 -27.76 -9.63 4.39
C ILE A 176 -26.76 -10.69 3.92
N THR A 177 -26.82 -11.12 2.66
CA THR A 177 -25.84 -12.08 2.11
C THR A 177 -24.42 -11.55 2.23
N LEU A 178 -24.20 -10.25 1.95
CA LEU A 178 -22.87 -9.64 2.05
C LEU A 178 -22.40 -9.42 3.49
N VAL A 179 -23.32 -9.12 4.40
CA VAL A 179 -23.07 -9.07 5.85
C VAL A 179 -22.61 -10.45 6.33
N LEU A 180 -23.32 -11.52 5.95
CA LEU A 180 -22.97 -12.90 6.29
C LEU A 180 -21.65 -13.33 5.65
N LEU A 181 -21.37 -12.96 4.40
CA LEU A 181 -20.08 -13.19 3.78
C LEU A 181 -18.97 -12.53 4.58
N THR A 182 -19.10 -11.23 4.88
CA THR A 182 -18.10 -10.48 5.64
C THR A 182 -17.88 -11.09 7.01
N PHE A 183 -18.95 -11.46 7.71
CA PHE A 183 -18.90 -12.17 8.98
C PHE A 183 -18.15 -13.50 8.86
N THR A 184 -18.44 -14.29 7.84
CA THR A 184 -17.81 -15.59 7.58
C THR A 184 -16.32 -15.41 7.33
N VAL A 185 -15.95 -14.53 6.39
CA VAL A 185 -14.54 -14.25 6.07
C VAL A 185 -13.82 -13.79 7.33
N LEU A 186 -14.37 -12.84 8.09
CA LEU A 186 -13.77 -12.34 9.32
C LEU A 186 -13.59 -13.43 10.39
N SER A 187 -14.55 -14.35 10.50
CA SER A 187 -14.52 -15.45 11.47
C SER A 187 -13.48 -16.53 11.14
N PHE A 188 -13.27 -16.80 9.85
CA PHE A 188 -12.34 -17.82 9.38
C PHE A 188 -10.94 -17.27 9.05
N THR A 189 -10.78 -15.96 8.78
CA THR A 189 -9.46 -15.34 8.64
C THR A 189 -8.81 -15.15 10.01
N SER A 190 -7.79 -15.94 10.33
CA SER A 190 -6.92 -15.63 11.45
C SER A 190 -5.47 -15.46 10.99
N VAL A 191 -4.96 -14.24 11.10
CA VAL A 191 -3.54 -13.93 10.96
C VAL A 191 -2.94 -13.89 12.37
N VAL A 192 -2.13 -14.88 12.70
CA VAL A 192 -1.40 -14.93 13.98
C VAL A 192 0.06 -14.61 13.69
N PRO A 193 0.67 -13.62 14.39
CA PRO A 193 2.11 -13.44 14.35
C PRO A 193 2.75 -14.70 14.95
N THR A 194 3.56 -15.39 14.16
CA THR A 194 4.32 -16.55 14.59
C THR A 194 5.80 -16.23 14.51
N ILE A 195 6.53 -16.57 15.56
CA ILE A 195 7.99 -16.56 15.47
C ILE A 195 8.37 -17.85 14.74
N ARG A 196 8.92 -17.73 13.53
CA ARG A 196 9.53 -18.86 12.83
C ARG A 196 11.04 -18.76 12.99
N PHE A 197 11.61 -19.86 13.46
CA PHE A 197 13.06 -20.02 13.50
C PHE A 197 13.52 -20.49 12.13
N ASN A 198 14.28 -19.65 11.45
CA ASN A 198 14.90 -20.04 10.21
C ASN A 198 16.21 -20.77 10.53
N ARG A 199 16.41 -21.93 9.90
CA ARG A 199 17.62 -22.74 10.03
C ARG A 199 18.22 -22.92 8.64
N VAL A 200 19.37 -22.29 8.42
CA VAL A 200 20.08 -22.36 7.14
C VAL A 200 21.40 -23.09 7.35
N ARG A 201 21.77 -23.97 6.43
CA ARG A 201 23.06 -24.66 6.51
C ARG A 201 24.17 -23.67 6.15
N ALA A 202 25.15 -23.51 7.03
CA ALA A 202 26.36 -22.77 6.70
C ALA A 202 27.38 -23.71 6.04
N PRO A 203 28.25 -23.20 5.16
CA PRO A 203 29.31 -24.02 4.60
C PRO A 203 30.27 -24.46 5.71
N GLY A 204 30.72 -25.72 5.69
CA GLY A 204 31.76 -26.23 6.57
C GLY A 204 31.38 -27.22 7.65
N GLU A 205 32.44 -27.70 8.31
CA GLU A 205 32.38 -28.62 9.44
C GLU A 205 32.78 -27.88 10.72
N PRO A 206 32.04 -28.05 11.83
CA PRO A 206 32.32 -27.39 13.09
C PRO A 206 33.49 -28.06 13.82
N TYR A 207 34.36 -27.26 14.45
CA TYR A 207 35.44 -27.76 15.31
C TYR A 207 34.93 -28.34 16.64
N TYR A 208 33.75 -27.92 17.09
CA TYR A 208 33.12 -28.41 18.31
C TYR A 208 31.60 -28.52 18.14
N SER A 209 30.96 -29.42 18.90
CA SER A 209 29.51 -29.51 18.96
C SER A 209 28.98 -28.52 19.99
N GLY A 210 28.52 -27.36 19.54
CA GLY A 210 28.17 -26.27 20.44
C GLY A 210 27.45 -25.12 19.77
N ILE A 211 27.32 -24.01 20.50
CA ILE A 211 26.73 -22.77 19.98
C ILE A 211 27.74 -21.64 20.04
N MET A 212 27.61 -20.69 19.12
CA MET A 212 28.32 -19.41 19.12
C MET A 212 27.29 -18.30 19.00
N LEU A 213 27.37 -17.36 19.94
CA LEU A 213 26.56 -16.15 19.99
C LEU A 213 27.41 -14.98 19.52
N ARG A 214 26.92 -14.27 18.50
CA ARG A 214 27.41 -12.95 18.10
C ARG A 214 26.35 -12.20 17.33
N THR A 215 26.49 -10.90 17.21
CA THR A 215 25.65 -10.12 16.31
C THR A 215 26.11 -10.29 14.86
N ALA A 216 25.21 -9.98 13.91
CA ALA A 216 25.48 -10.00 12.48
C ALA A 216 26.67 -9.11 12.08
N GLU A 217 26.80 -7.96 12.74
CA GLU A 217 27.75 -6.89 12.40
C GLU A 217 28.96 -6.83 13.34
N TRP A 218 29.20 -7.89 14.12
CA TRP A 218 30.21 -7.88 15.18
C TRP A 218 30.04 -6.73 16.19
N GLY A 219 28.82 -6.20 16.34
CA GLY A 219 28.46 -5.25 17.39
C GLY A 219 28.64 -5.82 18.81
N VAL A 220 28.68 -4.92 19.78
CA VAL A 220 28.96 -5.23 21.19
C VAL A 220 27.85 -6.07 21.80
N LEU A 221 28.22 -7.14 22.49
CA LEU A 221 27.35 -7.89 23.38
C LEU A 221 27.44 -7.29 24.79
N GLU A 222 26.31 -7.24 25.50
CA GLU A 222 26.33 -6.84 26.90
C GLU A 222 27.17 -7.83 27.73
N GLU A 223 28.01 -7.31 28.64
CA GLU A 223 28.84 -8.15 29.51
C GLU A 223 28.01 -9.12 30.37
N SER A 224 26.81 -8.68 30.74
CA SER A 224 25.80 -9.49 31.44
C SER A 224 25.50 -10.80 30.70
N ALA A 225 25.53 -10.82 29.37
CA ALA A 225 25.24 -12.00 28.57
C ALA A 225 26.25 -13.13 28.82
N TYR A 226 27.54 -12.80 28.93
CA TYR A 226 28.56 -13.80 29.26
C TYR A 226 28.36 -14.32 30.68
N ARG A 227 28.12 -13.44 31.65
CA ARG A 227 27.90 -13.84 33.05
C ARG A 227 26.71 -14.80 33.16
N ILE A 228 25.59 -14.47 32.52
CA ILE A 228 24.38 -15.30 32.51
C ILE A 228 24.66 -16.69 31.92
N LEU A 229 25.31 -16.75 30.74
CA LEU A 229 25.59 -18.03 30.08
C LEU A 229 26.63 -18.86 30.83
N ARG A 230 27.63 -18.21 31.43
CA ARG A 230 28.62 -18.88 32.27
C ARG A 230 27.98 -19.44 33.54
N ASP A 231 27.05 -18.72 34.16
CA ASP A 231 26.36 -19.21 35.35
C ASP A 231 25.42 -20.39 35.01
N GLU A 232 24.77 -20.36 33.84
CA GLU A 232 23.88 -21.42 33.37
C GLU A 232 24.63 -22.68 32.91
N PHE A 233 25.73 -22.54 32.18
CA PHE A 233 26.42 -23.67 31.53
C PHE A 233 27.82 -23.98 32.07
N GLY A 234 28.52 -22.99 32.63
CA GLY A 234 29.94 -23.05 32.98
C GLY A 234 30.32 -24.11 34.01
N LYS A 235 29.35 -24.59 34.82
CA LYS A 235 29.58 -25.70 35.77
C LYS A 235 29.87 -27.03 35.07
N THR A 236 29.30 -27.27 33.90
CA THR A 236 29.37 -28.57 33.21
C THR A 236 29.97 -28.49 31.82
N LYS A 237 29.92 -27.33 31.18
CA LYS A 237 30.35 -27.10 29.79
C LYS A 237 31.34 -25.94 29.73
N PRO A 238 32.37 -25.99 28.87
CA PRO A 238 33.22 -24.83 28.61
C PRO A 238 32.41 -23.66 28.01
N VAL A 239 32.58 -22.46 28.57
CA VAL A 239 31.96 -21.22 28.07
C VAL A 239 33.06 -20.17 27.88
N ALA A 240 33.38 -19.85 26.64
CA ALA A 240 34.40 -18.87 26.30
C ALA A 240 33.79 -17.58 25.78
N ALA A 241 34.14 -16.45 26.38
CA ALA A 241 33.82 -15.13 25.85
C ALA A 241 35.06 -14.49 25.22
N ARG A 242 34.81 -13.70 24.18
CA ARG A 242 35.85 -13.00 23.45
C ARG A 242 35.56 -11.52 23.46
N ALA A 243 36.53 -10.75 23.92
CA ALA A 243 36.45 -9.30 23.97
C ALA A 243 37.53 -8.68 23.09
N TRP A 244 37.24 -7.51 22.53
CA TRP A 244 38.22 -6.74 21.76
C TRP A 244 38.43 -5.38 22.41
N PHE A 245 39.69 -4.98 22.50
CA PHE A 245 40.07 -3.64 22.92
C PHE A 245 40.88 -2.97 21.82
N PHE A 246 40.47 -1.75 21.48
CA PHE A 246 41.18 -0.85 20.59
C PHE A 246 41.82 0.23 21.46
N GLY A 247 43.13 0.47 21.29
CA GLY A 247 43.87 1.51 21.98
C GLY A 247 43.52 2.92 21.52
N THR A 248 44.38 3.89 21.86
CA THR A 248 44.15 5.31 21.54
C THR A 248 44.06 5.49 20.03
N GLN A 249 42.95 6.09 19.58
CA GLN A 249 42.74 6.42 18.18
C GLN A 249 43.55 7.68 17.83
N LEU A 250 44.49 7.56 16.89
CA LEU A 250 45.12 8.71 16.24
C LEU A 250 44.70 8.70 14.77
N GLY A 251 43.79 9.60 14.40
CA GLY A 251 43.12 9.54 13.10
C GLY A 251 42.29 8.25 12.96
N GLU A 252 42.53 7.49 11.90
CA GLU A 252 41.82 6.24 11.59
C GLU A 252 42.56 4.97 12.07
N GLN A 253 43.51 5.07 13.01
CA GLN A 253 44.23 3.89 13.50
C GLN A 253 44.34 3.89 15.03
N SER A 254 44.10 2.72 15.62
CA SER A 254 44.34 2.42 17.03
C SER A 254 45.74 1.82 17.16
N PHE A 255 46.51 2.25 18.16
CA PHE A 255 47.77 1.62 18.52
C PHE A 255 47.95 1.46 20.03
N ILE A 256 48.67 0.41 20.40
CA ILE A 256 49.08 0.03 21.74
C ILE A 256 50.59 -0.19 21.68
N THR A 257 51.34 0.76 22.23
CA THR A 257 52.80 0.70 22.23
C THR A 257 53.29 -0.25 23.31
N LEU A 258 53.83 -1.38 22.87
CA LEU A 258 54.56 -2.35 23.67
C LEU A 258 56.01 -1.91 23.81
N LYS A 259 56.57 -1.98 25.02
CA LYS A 259 57.96 -1.61 25.30
C LYS A 259 58.70 -2.71 26.04
N ARG A 260 59.97 -2.93 25.68
CA ARG A 260 60.92 -3.76 26.44
C ARG A 260 62.30 -3.11 26.36
N GLY A 261 62.73 -2.46 27.45
CA GLY A 261 63.92 -1.60 27.43
C GLY A 261 63.77 -0.49 26.37
N ASP A 262 64.73 -0.37 25.47
CA ASP A 262 64.71 0.61 24.38
C ASP A 262 63.89 0.18 23.15
N LYS A 263 63.46 -1.09 23.09
CA LYS A 263 62.70 -1.64 21.96
C LYS A 263 61.21 -1.35 22.11
N ARG A 264 60.55 -1.02 21.00
CA ARG A 264 59.12 -0.69 20.94
C ARG A 264 58.43 -1.34 19.75
N PHE A 265 57.16 -1.67 19.92
CA PHE A 265 56.29 -2.17 18.85
C PHE A 265 54.87 -1.64 19.04
N ASP A 266 54.21 -1.20 17.97
CA ASP A 266 52.84 -0.70 18.03
C ASP A 266 51.86 -1.78 17.54
N ALA A 267 51.17 -2.42 18.48
CA ALA A 267 50.09 -3.36 18.19
C ALA A 267 48.79 -2.59 17.92
N LYS A 268 47.91 -3.10 17.05
CA LYS A 268 46.65 -2.43 16.69
C LYS A 268 45.52 -2.66 17.68
N ALA A 269 45.48 -3.84 18.29
CA ALA A 269 44.40 -4.23 19.20
C ALA A 269 44.82 -5.33 20.19
N ILE A 270 44.01 -5.52 21.23
CA ILE A 270 44.11 -6.63 22.19
C ILE A 270 42.88 -7.52 22.03
N VAL A 271 43.11 -8.83 21.94
CA VAL A 271 42.07 -9.85 21.96
C VAL A 271 42.02 -10.46 23.35
N GLY A 272 40.91 -10.26 24.04
CA GLY A 272 40.60 -10.86 25.34
C GLY A 272 40.01 -12.23 25.15
N LEU A 273 40.69 -13.26 25.66
CA LEU A 273 40.24 -14.66 25.58
C LEU A 273 40.18 -15.26 26.98
N THR A 274 39.20 -16.12 27.23
CA THR A 274 39.10 -16.84 28.50
C THR A 274 39.98 -18.09 28.49
N PRO A 275 40.35 -18.64 29.67
CA PRO A 275 41.00 -19.94 29.77
C PRO A 275 40.22 -21.08 29.10
N ASP A 276 38.88 -21.01 29.14
CA ASP A 276 37.98 -22.03 28.56
C ASP A 276 38.05 -22.09 27.01
N GLU A 277 38.59 -21.07 26.34
CA GLU A 277 38.82 -21.08 24.89
C GLU A 277 39.69 -22.29 24.47
N GLU A 278 40.63 -22.70 25.32
CA GLU A 278 41.47 -23.87 25.10
C GLU A 278 40.67 -25.18 25.07
N ARG A 279 39.49 -25.22 25.67
CA ARG A 279 38.61 -26.40 25.68
C ARG A 279 37.57 -26.36 24.55
N ILE A 280 37.55 -25.29 23.76
CA ILE A 280 36.62 -25.10 22.63
C ILE A 280 37.37 -25.20 21.30
N LEU A 281 38.35 -24.33 21.08
CA LEU A 281 39.07 -24.22 19.79
C LEU A 281 40.52 -24.73 19.87
N GLU A 282 41.02 -25.01 21.07
CA GLU A 282 42.42 -25.40 21.34
C GLU A 282 43.46 -24.46 20.69
N PRO A 283 43.30 -23.12 20.72
CA PRO A 283 44.23 -22.21 20.07
C PRO A 283 45.67 -22.35 20.61
N GLY A 284 45.85 -22.64 21.90
CA GLY A 284 47.15 -22.85 22.51
C GLY A 284 47.90 -24.00 21.84
N LYS A 285 47.32 -25.21 21.84
CA LYS A 285 47.91 -26.40 21.19
C LYS A 285 48.15 -26.21 19.70
N ARG A 286 47.27 -25.51 19.00
CA ARG A 286 47.31 -25.39 17.53
C ARG A 286 48.27 -24.32 17.04
N THR A 287 48.55 -23.28 17.84
CA THR A 287 49.19 -22.05 17.35
C THR A 287 50.46 -21.66 18.09
N LEU A 288 50.62 -22.05 19.35
CA LEU A 288 51.80 -21.67 20.14
C LEU A 288 53.06 -22.38 19.61
N LEU A 289 54.12 -21.59 19.43
CA LEU A 289 55.47 -22.06 19.14
C LEU A 289 56.24 -22.36 20.43
N ALA A 290 55.93 -21.62 21.50
CA ALA A 290 56.50 -21.79 22.84
C ALA A 290 55.54 -21.21 23.90
N GLY A 291 55.61 -21.76 25.12
CA GLY A 291 54.81 -21.32 26.27
C GLY A 291 53.51 -22.09 26.46
N ARG A 292 52.52 -21.44 27.07
CA ARG A 292 51.23 -22.04 27.46
C ARG A 292 50.04 -21.09 27.25
N TRP A 293 48.83 -21.64 27.40
CA TRP A 293 47.59 -20.86 27.44
C TRP A 293 47.33 -20.22 28.82
N PHE A 294 46.33 -19.35 28.88
CA PHE A 294 45.89 -18.66 30.10
C PHE A 294 45.33 -19.62 31.15
N LEU A 295 45.62 -19.34 32.42
CA LEU A 295 45.02 -20.01 33.58
C LEU A 295 43.94 -19.13 34.24
N PRO A 296 42.95 -19.72 34.93
CA PRO A 296 41.94 -18.96 35.66
C PRO A 296 42.55 -18.01 36.70
N GLY A 297 42.11 -16.75 36.68
CA GLY A 297 42.56 -15.71 37.63
C GLY A 297 43.84 -14.97 37.24
N GLU A 298 44.48 -15.29 36.11
CA GLU A 298 45.63 -14.55 35.61
C GLU A 298 45.20 -13.20 35.01
N THR A 299 45.94 -12.12 35.32
CA THR A 299 45.61 -10.77 34.86
C THR A 299 46.77 -10.07 34.14
N ASN A 300 48.01 -10.21 34.65
CA ASN A 300 49.19 -9.52 34.12
C ASN A 300 50.05 -10.42 33.22
N VAL A 301 49.41 -11.15 32.32
CA VAL A 301 50.06 -12.05 31.36
C VAL A 301 49.58 -11.77 29.95
N VAL A 302 50.41 -12.07 28.95
CA VAL A 302 50.07 -11.90 27.53
C VAL A 302 50.68 -12.98 26.67
N ILE A 303 50.02 -13.26 25.56
CA ILE A 303 50.51 -14.11 24.48
C ILE A 303 50.67 -13.23 23.24
N ILE A 304 51.84 -13.27 22.60
CA ILE A 304 52.18 -12.36 21.49
C ILE A 304 52.51 -13.13 20.21
N PRO A 305 52.30 -12.56 19.01
CA PRO A 305 52.74 -13.16 17.77
C PRO A 305 54.26 -13.14 17.66
N LYS A 306 54.81 -14.09 16.89
CA LYS A 306 56.25 -14.20 16.64
C LYS A 306 56.87 -12.89 16.14
N GLN A 307 56.19 -12.13 15.28
CA GLN A 307 56.70 -10.84 14.80
C GLN A 307 56.96 -9.83 15.94
N ILE A 308 56.07 -9.76 16.93
CA ILE A 308 56.23 -8.87 18.09
C ILE A 308 57.36 -9.38 18.99
N ALA A 309 57.48 -10.70 19.17
CA ALA A 309 58.58 -11.30 19.90
C ALA A 309 59.94 -10.97 19.25
N ASP A 310 60.06 -11.10 17.92
CA ASP A 310 61.27 -10.79 17.18
C ASP A 310 61.61 -9.29 17.29
N ALA A 311 60.62 -8.39 17.14
CA ALA A 311 60.80 -6.95 17.25
C ALA A 311 61.25 -6.50 18.66
N LEU A 312 60.70 -7.12 19.71
CA LEU A 312 61.07 -6.87 21.11
C LEU A 312 62.24 -7.74 21.60
N ASN A 313 62.83 -8.57 20.72
CA ASN A 313 63.97 -9.44 20.98
C ASN A 313 63.73 -10.42 22.14
N ILE A 314 62.62 -11.14 22.06
CA ILE A 314 62.19 -12.15 23.00
C ILE A 314 62.46 -13.53 22.38
N PRO A 315 63.58 -14.20 22.70
CA PRO A 315 63.82 -15.56 22.21
C PRO A 315 62.81 -16.53 22.83
N LEU A 316 62.50 -17.62 22.12
CA LEU A 316 61.51 -18.62 22.54
C LEU A 316 61.83 -19.24 23.92
N GLU A 317 63.09 -19.30 24.32
CA GLU A 317 63.55 -19.82 25.62
C GLU A 317 63.24 -18.88 26.80
N GLN A 318 63.00 -17.60 26.54
CA GLN A 318 62.66 -16.61 27.57
C GLN A 318 61.16 -16.44 27.77
N VAL A 319 60.34 -17.23 27.08
CA VAL A 319 58.89 -17.29 27.33
C VAL A 319 58.65 -17.70 28.79
N GLU A 320 57.61 -17.12 29.41
CA GLU A 320 57.28 -17.15 30.84
C GLU A 320 58.19 -16.32 31.77
N ARG A 321 59.30 -15.76 31.27
CA ARG A 321 60.21 -14.90 32.06
C ARG A 321 60.30 -13.48 31.52
N ALA A 322 60.16 -13.29 30.21
CA ALA A 322 60.23 -11.99 29.59
C ALA A 322 59.04 -11.12 29.98
N GLN A 323 59.31 -9.86 30.32
CA GLN A 323 58.29 -8.85 30.60
C GLN A 323 58.26 -7.80 29.49
N ILE A 324 57.05 -7.39 29.13
CA ILE A 324 56.78 -6.25 28.25
C ILE A 324 55.87 -5.27 28.98
N GLN A 325 56.06 -3.98 28.72
CA GLN A 325 55.27 -2.92 29.32
C GLN A 325 54.32 -2.30 28.29
N PHE A 326 53.05 -2.18 28.64
CA PHE A 326 52.09 -1.33 27.92
C PHE A 326 51.07 -0.77 28.91
N SER A 327 50.49 0.39 28.58
CA SER A 327 49.56 1.12 29.47
C SER A 327 50.09 1.35 30.90
N GLY A 328 51.41 1.46 31.06
CA GLY A 328 52.08 1.65 32.36
C GLY A 328 52.22 0.40 33.23
N VAL A 329 51.74 -0.76 32.78
CA VAL A 329 51.75 -2.03 33.52
C VAL A 329 52.72 -3.03 32.87
N ASN A 330 53.42 -3.82 33.68
CA ASN A 330 54.30 -4.89 33.20
C ASN A 330 53.52 -6.19 33.07
N TYR A 331 53.60 -6.82 31.90
CA TYR A 331 52.97 -8.09 31.57
C TYR A 331 54.03 -9.15 31.26
N THR A 332 53.86 -10.34 31.81
CA THR A 332 54.72 -11.48 31.49
C THR A 332 54.27 -12.12 30.19
N VAL A 333 55.20 -12.31 29.26
CA VAL A 333 54.94 -13.02 28.00
C VAL A 333 54.93 -14.52 28.28
N ILE A 334 53.75 -15.14 28.29
CA ILE A 334 53.56 -16.57 28.62
C ILE A 334 53.42 -17.46 27.40
N GLY A 335 53.35 -16.88 26.20
CA GLY A 335 53.27 -17.64 24.95
C GLY A 335 53.65 -16.80 23.73
N ILE A 336 54.20 -17.48 22.73
CA ILE A 336 54.45 -16.92 21.39
C ILE A 336 53.74 -17.78 20.36
N PHE A 337 52.88 -17.18 19.51
CA PHE A 337 52.15 -17.91 18.48
C PHE A 337 52.61 -17.60 17.05
N ASP A 338 52.36 -18.55 16.16
CA ASP A 338 52.56 -18.40 14.72
C ASP A 338 51.30 -17.84 14.05
N LYS A 339 51.46 -16.79 13.25
CA LYS A 339 50.34 -16.09 12.62
C LYS A 339 49.56 -16.95 11.64
N ASP A 340 50.25 -17.78 10.86
CA ASP A 340 49.64 -18.55 9.77
C ASP A 340 48.87 -19.72 10.37
N LYS A 341 49.40 -20.33 11.44
CA LYS A 341 48.65 -21.29 12.25
C LYS A 341 47.45 -20.64 12.94
N PHE A 342 47.58 -19.43 13.47
CA PHE A 342 46.48 -18.73 14.14
C PHE A 342 45.31 -18.41 13.20
N LYS A 343 45.59 -18.06 11.93
CA LYS A 343 44.55 -17.88 10.89
C LYS A 343 43.71 -19.14 10.63
N THR A 344 44.24 -20.33 10.93
CA THR A 344 43.49 -21.60 10.78
C THR A 344 42.53 -21.88 11.94
N VAL A 345 42.61 -21.10 13.03
CA VAL A 345 41.70 -21.20 14.16
C VAL A 345 40.53 -20.26 13.92
N THR A 346 39.46 -20.81 13.37
CA THR A 346 38.20 -20.12 13.13
C THR A 346 37.07 -20.77 13.93
N ASP A 347 36.04 -19.99 14.25
CA ASP A 347 34.87 -20.49 14.96
C ASP A 347 33.78 -21.00 13.99
N LEU A 348 32.58 -21.29 14.49
CA LEU A 348 31.42 -21.76 13.73
C LEU A 348 31.01 -20.79 12.61
N ASP A 349 31.36 -19.52 12.71
CA ASP A 349 31.15 -18.53 11.66
C ASP A 349 32.24 -18.50 10.59
N ARG A 350 33.34 -19.24 10.80
CA ARG A 350 34.54 -19.34 9.94
C ARG A 350 35.38 -18.07 9.85
N GLU A 351 35.17 -17.14 10.77
CA GLU A 351 35.93 -15.90 10.85
C GLU A 351 37.11 -16.05 11.84
N TRP A 352 38.10 -15.16 11.71
CA TRP A 352 39.27 -15.17 12.58
C TRP A 352 38.90 -14.66 13.98
N LEU A 353 39.63 -15.09 15.00
CA LEU A 353 39.43 -14.62 16.38
C LEU A 353 39.89 -13.16 16.60
N THR A 354 40.68 -12.62 15.68
CA THR A 354 41.18 -11.25 15.75
C THR A 354 40.07 -10.23 15.51
N PRO A 355 40.25 -8.95 15.87
CA PRO A 355 39.22 -7.94 15.69
C PRO A 355 38.96 -7.63 14.22
N VAL A 356 37.71 -7.27 13.91
CA VAL A 356 37.33 -6.78 12.59
C VAL A 356 37.96 -5.42 12.31
N ASP A 357 38.49 -5.23 11.09
CA ASP A 357 38.94 -3.93 10.59
C ASP A 357 37.74 -3.16 10.00
N PHE A 358 36.96 -2.55 10.89
CA PHE A 358 35.76 -1.77 10.53
C PHE A 358 36.08 -0.63 9.56
N ILE A 359 37.28 -0.06 9.64
CA ILE A 359 37.72 1.07 8.83
C ILE A 359 37.97 0.61 7.40
N GLN A 360 38.72 -0.48 7.23
CA GLN A 360 38.91 -1.09 5.91
C GLN A 360 37.58 -1.54 5.30
N MET A 361 36.67 -2.09 6.12
CA MET A 361 35.35 -2.52 5.67
C MET A 361 34.50 -1.35 5.16
N ASN A 362 34.50 -0.21 5.87
CA ASN A 362 33.77 0.99 5.46
C ASN A 362 34.36 1.62 4.18
N ARG A 363 35.69 1.64 4.03
CA ARG A 363 36.35 2.11 2.81
C ARG A 363 35.96 1.27 1.60
N LEU A 364 35.95 -0.06 1.71
CA LEU A 364 35.54 -0.96 0.62
C LEU A 364 34.06 -0.78 0.22
N GLN A 365 33.18 -0.52 1.19
CA GLN A 365 31.78 -0.21 0.92
C GLN A 365 31.62 1.13 0.20
N SER A 366 32.34 2.17 0.63
CA SER A 366 32.30 3.49 -0.02
C SER A 366 32.82 3.48 -1.46
N GLN A 367 33.64 2.47 -1.81
CA GLN A 367 34.19 2.26 -3.16
C GLN A 367 33.28 1.40 -4.07
N GLY A 368 32.04 1.14 -3.68
CA GLY A 368 31.02 0.54 -4.56
C GLY A 368 31.19 -0.95 -4.86
N ARG A 369 32.07 -1.68 -4.14
CA ARG A 369 32.09 -3.14 -4.20
C ARG A 369 30.89 -3.71 -3.44
N GLN A 370 29.80 -3.93 -4.16
CA GLN A 370 28.69 -4.78 -3.71
C GLN A 370 29.22 -6.20 -3.50
N GLN A 371 29.42 -6.58 -2.24
CA GLN A 371 29.63 -7.97 -1.88
C GLN A 371 28.25 -8.66 -1.89
N GLY A 372 28.18 -9.83 -2.53
CA GLY A 372 26.95 -10.54 -2.89
C GLY A 372 26.02 -10.87 -1.71
N ASP A 373 24.80 -11.28 -2.08
CA ASP A 373 23.62 -11.52 -1.24
C ASP A 373 23.88 -11.58 0.27
N VAL A 374 23.44 -10.52 0.97
CA VAL A 374 23.35 -10.50 2.43
C VAL A 374 22.17 -11.39 2.82
N GLU A 375 22.37 -12.70 2.80
CA GLU A 375 21.38 -13.65 3.31
C GLU A 375 21.21 -13.44 4.81
N ALA A 376 20.05 -12.90 5.21
CA ALA A 376 19.49 -12.96 6.56
C ALA A 376 20.43 -12.54 7.72
N GLY A 377 21.27 -11.52 7.52
CA GLY A 377 22.10 -10.96 8.59
C GLY A 377 23.33 -11.81 8.93
N PHE A 378 23.88 -12.56 7.98
CA PHE A 378 25.18 -13.20 8.12
C PHE A 378 26.14 -12.63 7.09
N ARG A 379 27.13 -11.86 7.56
CA ARG A 379 28.12 -11.17 6.73
C ARG A 379 29.52 -11.56 7.18
N GLU A 380 30.39 -11.86 6.23
CA GLU A 380 31.82 -12.09 6.49
C GLU A 380 32.55 -10.74 6.54
N TYR A 381 33.38 -10.55 7.56
CA TYR A 381 34.16 -9.33 7.74
C TYR A 381 35.64 -9.54 7.44
N ILE A 382 36.34 -8.44 7.19
CA ILE A 382 37.80 -8.45 7.11
C ILE A 382 38.35 -8.24 8.51
N HIS A 383 39.21 -9.16 8.94
CA HIS A 383 39.83 -9.13 10.26
C HIS A 383 41.25 -8.57 10.19
N MET A 384 41.68 -7.97 11.28
CA MET A 384 43.07 -7.55 11.45
C MET A 384 43.99 -8.76 11.43
N GLU A 385 45.18 -8.57 10.85
CA GLU A 385 46.24 -9.57 10.83
C GLU A 385 46.65 -9.97 12.26
N PRO A 386 46.80 -11.28 12.58
CA PRO A 386 47.21 -11.73 13.91
C PRO A 386 48.53 -11.15 14.39
N ASP A 387 49.43 -10.85 13.46
CA ASP A 387 50.72 -10.18 13.69
C ASP A 387 50.57 -8.78 14.33
N ALA A 388 49.43 -8.13 14.15
CA ALA A 388 49.14 -6.82 14.70
C ALA A 388 48.37 -6.87 16.03
N CYS A 389 48.02 -8.05 16.53
CA CYS A 389 47.18 -8.22 17.72
C CYS A 389 47.93 -8.95 18.83
N ILE A 390 47.74 -8.51 20.08
CA ILE A 390 48.19 -9.26 21.26
C ILE A 390 47.02 -9.97 21.92
N LEU A 391 47.25 -11.13 22.53
CA LEU A 391 46.23 -11.83 23.30
C LEU A 391 46.46 -11.59 24.79
N ALA A 392 45.39 -11.32 25.52
CA ALA A 392 45.42 -11.14 26.97
C ALA A 392 44.23 -11.86 27.62
N PRO A 393 44.27 -12.11 28.94
CA PRO A 393 43.13 -12.64 29.67
C PRO A 393 41.89 -11.76 29.47
N TYR A 394 40.74 -12.38 29.25
CA TYR A 394 39.45 -11.72 29.03
C TYR A 394 39.15 -10.62 30.07
N ASP A 395 39.32 -10.92 31.37
CA ASP A 395 39.04 -9.97 32.45
C ASP A 395 39.98 -8.75 32.41
N THR A 396 41.24 -8.94 32.02
CA THR A 396 42.20 -7.83 31.81
C THR A 396 41.72 -6.90 30.71
N VAL A 397 41.26 -7.47 29.60
CA VAL A 397 40.77 -6.69 28.44
C VAL A 397 39.50 -5.92 28.79
N LEU A 398 38.56 -6.52 29.51
CA LEU A 398 37.37 -5.81 30.01
C LEU A 398 37.73 -4.65 30.95
N ASN A 399 38.65 -4.88 31.89
CA ASN A 399 39.10 -3.84 32.82
C ASN A 399 39.81 -2.66 32.12
N MET A 400 40.35 -2.88 30.92
CA MET A 400 40.91 -1.85 30.06
C MET A 400 39.86 -1.08 29.24
N GLY A 401 38.58 -1.47 29.32
CA GLY A 401 37.50 -0.91 28.50
C GLY A 401 37.24 -1.68 27.19
N GLY A 402 37.70 -2.93 27.10
CA GLY A 402 37.37 -3.81 25.99
C GLY A 402 35.90 -4.22 25.99
N GLU A 403 35.40 -4.56 24.82
CA GLU A 403 33.98 -4.85 24.59
C GLU A 403 33.79 -6.31 24.20
N VAL A 404 32.76 -6.97 24.73
CA VAL A 404 32.44 -8.38 24.41
C VAL A 404 31.86 -8.46 22.99
N ARG A 405 32.33 -9.41 22.19
CA ARG A 405 31.98 -9.52 20.77
C ARG A 405 31.35 -10.85 20.42
N SER A 406 31.81 -11.92 21.05
CA SER A 406 31.23 -13.25 20.87
C SER A 406 31.37 -14.12 22.10
N ILE A 407 30.48 -15.11 22.21
CA ILE A 407 30.47 -16.10 23.28
C ILE A 407 30.27 -17.48 22.65
N ALA A 408 31.15 -18.43 22.94
CA ALA A 408 31.10 -19.81 22.47
C ALA A 408 30.84 -20.77 23.64
N ILE A 409 30.01 -21.79 23.41
CA ILE A 409 29.69 -22.83 24.39
C ILE A 409 29.84 -24.19 23.75
N ASN A 410 30.66 -25.06 24.33
CA ASN A 410 30.86 -26.42 23.82
C ASN A 410 30.01 -27.43 24.60
N PHE A 411 28.99 -28.02 23.94
CA PHE A 411 28.12 -29.03 24.54
C PHE A 411 28.67 -30.45 24.44
N VAL A 412 29.74 -30.67 23.68
CA VAL A 412 30.39 -31.97 23.39
C VAL A 412 29.52 -32.89 22.53
N ARG A 413 28.23 -33.02 22.84
CA ARG A 413 27.27 -33.88 22.12
C ARG A 413 26.32 -33.07 21.25
N ALA A 414 26.11 -33.54 20.03
CA ALA A 414 25.24 -32.91 19.03
C ALA A 414 23.76 -32.88 19.45
N GLU A 415 23.27 -33.88 20.21
CA GLU A 415 21.87 -33.93 20.65
C GLU A 415 21.55 -32.86 21.69
N GLU A 416 22.54 -32.47 22.50
CA GLU A 416 22.39 -31.43 23.53
C GLU A 416 22.26 -30.04 22.89
N VAL A 417 22.98 -29.80 21.78
CA VAL A 417 22.93 -28.54 21.02
C VAL A 417 21.49 -28.21 20.60
N GLN A 418 20.78 -29.16 20.01
CA GLN A 418 19.42 -28.93 19.53
C GLN A 418 18.45 -28.64 20.68
N LYS A 419 18.51 -29.41 21.77
CA LYS A 419 17.65 -29.21 22.95
C LYS A 419 17.85 -27.83 23.58
N VAL A 420 19.09 -27.37 23.66
CA VAL A 420 19.39 -26.03 24.19
C VAL A 420 18.90 -24.95 23.25
N LEU A 421 19.13 -25.08 21.93
CA LEU A 421 18.66 -24.12 20.93
C LEU A 421 17.13 -23.97 20.95
N ASP A 422 16.39 -25.07 21.05
CA ASP A 422 14.92 -25.04 21.11
C ASP A 422 14.39 -24.23 22.31
N ASN A 423 15.13 -24.19 23.41
CA ASN A 423 14.79 -23.42 24.61
C ASN A 423 15.34 -21.98 24.60
N LEU A 424 16.53 -21.79 24.03
CA LEU A 424 17.28 -20.54 24.04
C LEU A 424 16.78 -19.58 22.94
N MET A 425 16.49 -20.09 21.75
CA MET A 425 16.05 -19.29 20.59
C MET A 425 14.73 -18.53 20.80
N PRO A 426 13.68 -19.10 21.43
CA PRO A 426 12.47 -18.34 21.73
C PRO A 426 12.70 -17.15 22.66
N ARG A 427 13.78 -17.17 23.44
CA ARG A 427 14.13 -16.16 24.46
C ARG A 427 15.17 -15.16 23.93
N LEU A 428 16.06 -15.59 23.04
CA LEU A 428 17.13 -14.77 22.48
C LEU A 428 16.79 -14.29 21.08
N ALA A 429 16.70 -12.97 20.90
CA ALA A 429 16.49 -12.31 19.62
C ALA A 429 17.79 -12.20 18.77
N LEU A 430 18.75 -13.10 18.99
CA LEU A 430 20.07 -13.05 18.36
C LEU A 430 20.20 -14.10 17.26
N ASN A 431 21.04 -13.79 16.27
CA ASN A 431 21.49 -14.79 15.32
C ASN A 431 22.49 -15.71 16.02
N LEU A 432 22.28 -17.02 15.89
CA LEU A 432 23.10 -18.04 16.53
C LEU A 432 23.74 -18.94 15.48
N TYR A 433 24.96 -19.37 15.74
CA TYR A 433 25.59 -20.46 15.00
C TYR A 433 25.58 -21.71 15.87
N GLY A 434 25.20 -22.85 15.30
CA GLY A 434 25.18 -24.14 15.98
C GLY A 434 25.95 -25.20 15.19
N GLY A 435 26.96 -25.79 15.82
CA GLY A 435 27.68 -26.95 15.31
C GLY A 435 26.98 -28.24 15.77
N GLN A 436 26.39 -28.99 14.84
CA GLN A 436 25.68 -30.24 15.13
C GLN A 436 25.94 -31.28 14.04
N GLY A 437 26.39 -32.48 14.45
CA GLY A 437 26.51 -33.63 13.54
C GLY A 437 27.43 -33.38 12.35
N GLY A 438 28.58 -32.74 12.58
CA GLY A 438 29.55 -32.39 11.55
C GLY A 438 29.10 -31.25 10.61
N LYS A 439 28.01 -30.55 10.92
CA LYS A 439 27.49 -29.44 10.10
C LYS A 439 27.29 -28.19 10.93
N VAL A 440 27.59 -27.04 10.33
CA VAL A 440 27.27 -25.73 10.90
C VAL A 440 25.89 -25.29 10.42
N TRP A 441 25.09 -24.80 11.36
CA TRP A 441 23.77 -24.24 11.10
C TRP A 441 23.71 -22.81 11.60
N ARG A 442 23.14 -21.95 10.76
CA ARG A 442 22.79 -20.56 11.07
C ARG A 442 21.34 -20.52 11.48
N PHE A 443 21.10 -19.98 12.66
CA PHE A 443 19.78 -19.84 13.24
C PHE A 443 19.44 -18.35 13.33
N SER A 444 18.34 -17.95 12.72
CA SER A 444 17.83 -16.59 12.82
C SER A 444 16.34 -16.59 13.14
N THR A 445 15.91 -15.53 13.82
CA THR A 445 14.51 -15.38 14.21
C THR A 445 13.83 -14.45 13.21
N ILE A 446 12.91 -14.98 12.40
CA ILE A 446 12.12 -14.19 11.47
C ILE A 446 10.70 -14.09 12.01
N GLY A 447 10.23 -12.86 12.23
CA GLY A 447 8.81 -12.62 12.51
C GLY A 447 7.99 -12.97 11.27
N ALA A 448 7.19 -14.02 11.32
CA ALA A 448 6.39 -14.49 10.20
C ALA A 448 4.90 -14.44 10.58
N SER A 449 4.08 -13.79 9.76
CA SER A 449 2.63 -13.84 9.92
C SER A 449 2.12 -15.12 9.28
N SER A 450 1.54 -16.04 10.05
CA SER A 450 0.84 -17.20 9.48
C SER A 450 -0.64 -16.84 9.30
N ALA A 451 -1.14 -16.93 8.08
CA ALA A 451 -2.57 -16.87 7.80
C ALA A 451 -3.15 -18.29 7.86
N LYS A 452 -4.07 -18.54 8.79
CA LYS A 452 -4.88 -19.76 8.85
C LYS A 452 -6.29 -19.48 8.32
N GLY A 453 -6.94 -20.52 7.79
CA GLY A 453 -8.33 -20.49 7.33
C GLY A 453 -8.54 -19.94 5.91
N GLY A 454 -7.48 -19.64 5.15
CA GLY A 454 -7.59 -19.17 3.77
C GLY A 454 -8.30 -20.16 2.83
N SER A 455 -8.09 -21.46 3.03
CA SER A 455 -8.79 -22.53 2.29
C SER A 455 -10.29 -22.53 2.54
N ASP A 456 -10.69 -22.26 3.78
CA ASP A 456 -12.08 -22.41 4.24
C ASP A 456 -12.97 -21.26 3.73
N ILE A 457 -12.34 -20.17 3.31
CA ILE A 457 -13.00 -18.97 2.78
C ILE A 457 -13.29 -19.08 1.28
N PHE A 458 -12.60 -19.98 0.57
CA PHE A 458 -12.71 -20.10 -0.88
C PHE A 458 -14.14 -20.39 -1.35
N ILE A 459 -14.81 -21.37 -0.73
CA ILE A 459 -16.18 -21.77 -1.07
C ILE A 459 -17.19 -20.63 -0.78
N PRO A 460 -17.22 -20.03 0.44
CA PRO A 460 -18.10 -18.88 0.73
C PRO A 460 -17.94 -17.71 -0.24
N ILE A 461 -16.71 -17.36 -0.63
CA ILE A 461 -16.45 -16.28 -1.58
C ILE A 461 -17.08 -16.60 -2.94
N ILE A 462 -16.90 -17.82 -3.46
CA ILE A 462 -17.50 -18.21 -4.75
C ILE A 462 -19.02 -18.16 -4.68
N ILE A 463 -19.61 -18.72 -3.63
CA ILE A 463 -21.07 -18.72 -3.44
C ILE A 463 -21.60 -17.29 -3.42
N ALA A 464 -20.99 -16.40 -2.64
CA ALA A 464 -21.43 -15.01 -2.58
C ALA A 464 -21.20 -14.26 -3.90
N SER A 465 -20.10 -14.52 -4.60
CA SER A 465 -19.84 -13.95 -5.93
C SER A 465 -20.94 -14.33 -6.92
N LEU A 466 -21.34 -15.61 -6.95
CA LEU A 466 -22.42 -16.11 -7.79
C LEU A 466 -23.78 -15.53 -7.41
N ILE A 467 -24.06 -15.37 -6.11
CA ILE A 467 -25.30 -14.72 -5.64
C ILE A 467 -25.36 -13.27 -6.09
N VAL A 468 -24.27 -12.50 -5.92
CA VAL A 468 -24.19 -11.10 -6.36
C VAL A 468 -24.34 -11.01 -7.87
N LEU A 469 -23.61 -11.83 -8.62
CA LEU A 469 -23.69 -11.91 -10.09
C LEU A 469 -25.12 -12.16 -10.56
N ASN A 470 -25.77 -13.20 -10.03
CA ASN A 470 -27.13 -13.57 -10.41
C ASN A 470 -28.13 -12.47 -10.04
N THR A 471 -27.98 -11.86 -8.86
CA THR A 471 -28.87 -10.79 -8.40
C THR A 471 -28.72 -9.53 -9.27
N MET A 472 -27.48 -9.15 -9.59
CA MET A 472 -27.20 -8.00 -10.44
C MET A 472 -27.65 -8.25 -11.88
N LEU A 473 -27.46 -9.44 -12.44
CA LEU A 473 -28.01 -9.79 -13.75
C LEU A 473 -29.53 -9.72 -13.77
N GLY A 474 -30.20 -10.31 -12.78
CA GLY A 474 -31.66 -10.21 -12.64
C GLY A 474 -32.13 -8.75 -12.57
N SER A 475 -31.37 -7.88 -11.88
CA SER A 475 -31.65 -6.44 -11.85
C SER A 475 -31.55 -5.77 -13.22
N VAL A 476 -30.60 -6.18 -14.07
CA VAL A 476 -30.44 -5.65 -15.43
C VAL A 476 -31.61 -6.11 -16.31
N TYR A 477 -31.95 -7.40 -16.30
CA TYR A 477 -33.01 -7.96 -17.15
C TYR A 477 -34.39 -7.38 -16.83
N GLU A 478 -34.72 -7.19 -15.56
CA GLU A 478 -35.97 -6.54 -15.16
C GLU A 478 -36.04 -5.06 -15.57
N ARG A 479 -34.90 -4.44 -15.84
CA ARG A 479 -34.76 -3.01 -16.11
C ARG A 479 -34.45 -2.69 -17.55
N ILE A 480 -34.54 -3.67 -18.46
CA ILE A 480 -34.30 -3.45 -19.89
C ILE A 480 -35.15 -2.28 -20.43
N LYS A 481 -36.43 -2.21 -20.05
CA LYS A 481 -37.31 -1.09 -20.45
C LYS A 481 -36.83 0.26 -19.91
N GLU A 482 -36.41 0.32 -18.65
CA GLU A 482 -35.86 1.54 -18.04
C GLU A 482 -34.53 1.95 -18.70
N ILE A 483 -33.65 0.98 -18.99
CA ILE A 483 -32.37 1.18 -19.68
C ILE A 483 -32.62 1.74 -21.09
N GLY A 484 -33.61 1.23 -21.81
CA GLY A 484 -34.02 1.75 -23.11
C GLY A 484 -34.51 3.19 -23.04
N ILE A 485 -35.26 3.56 -21.99
CA ILE A 485 -35.70 4.95 -21.75
C ILE A 485 -34.48 5.85 -21.49
N PHE A 486 -33.56 5.43 -20.61
CA PHE A 486 -32.35 6.18 -20.30
C PHE A 486 -31.46 6.40 -21.53
N SER A 487 -31.29 5.38 -22.36
CA SER A 487 -30.58 5.48 -23.64
C SER A 487 -31.28 6.43 -24.61
N SER A 488 -32.62 6.38 -24.69
CA SER A 488 -33.41 7.27 -25.55
C SER A 488 -33.33 8.75 -25.10
N ILE A 489 -33.10 9.00 -23.81
CA ILE A 489 -32.88 10.34 -23.25
C ILE A 489 -31.41 10.80 -23.41
N GLY A 490 -30.54 9.94 -23.95
CA GLY A 490 -29.16 10.29 -24.30
C GLY A 490 -28.10 9.89 -23.28
N LEU A 491 -28.41 9.02 -22.30
CA LEU A 491 -27.38 8.48 -21.40
C LEU A 491 -26.46 7.54 -22.18
N ALA A 492 -25.16 7.87 -22.20
CA ALA A 492 -24.14 7.02 -22.80
C ALA A 492 -24.11 5.63 -22.13
N PRO A 493 -23.80 4.55 -22.89
CA PRO A 493 -23.73 3.18 -22.35
C PRO A 493 -22.85 3.04 -21.10
N GLY A 494 -21.73 3.77 -21.06
CA GLY A 494 -20.84 3.81 -19.88
C GLY A 494 -21.48 4.44 -18.63
N HIS A 495 -22.36 5.44 -18.77
CA HIS A 495 -23.10 6.01 -17.64
C HIS A 495 -24.15 5.03 -17.11
N ILE A 496 -24.72 4.20 -17.99
CA ILE A 496 -25.65 3.15 -17.58
C ILE A 496 -24.92 2.04 -16.83
N ALA A 497 -23.73 1.64 -17.27
CA ALA A 497 -22.88 0.74 -16.48
C ALA A 497 -22.55 1.33 -15.09
N ALA A 498 -22.25 2.63 -15.02
CA ALA A 498 -21.95 3.32 -13.76
C ALA A 498 -23.11 3.30 -12.75
N LEU A 499 -24.37 3.22 -13.19
CA LEU A 499 -25.53 3.01 -12.31
C LEU A 499 -25.36 1.75 -11.46
N PHE A 500 -25.07 0.62 -12.12
CA PHE A 500 -24.96 -0.69 -11.48
C PHE A 500 -23.69 -0.83 -10.66
N ILE A 501 -22.58 -0.24 -11.11
CA ILE A 501 -21.35 -0.15 -10.29
C ILE A 501 -21.61 0.67 -9.03
N GLY A 502 -22.40 1.74 -9.12
CA GLY A 502 -22.81 2.52 -7.96
C GLY A 502 -23.63 1.71 -6.96
N GLU A 503 -24.60 0.91 -7.43
CA GLU A 503 -25.36 -0.02 -6.58
C GLU A 503 -24.44 -1.04 -5.88
N ALA A 504 -23.46 -1.59 -6.60
CA ALA A 504 -22.46 -2.50 -6.04
C ALA A 504 -21.56 -1.86 -4.98
N MET A 505 -21.13 -0.61 -5.17
CA MET A 505 -20.35 0.12 -4.17
C MET A 505 -21.15 0.30 -2.87
N VAL A 506 -22.43 0.62 -2.97
CA VAL A 506 -23.32 0.74 -1.80
C VAL A 506 -23.40 -0.59 -1.06
N TYR A 507 -23.64 -1.68 -1.79
CA TYR A 507 -23.67 -3.02 -1.21
C TYR A 507 -22.35 -3.40 -0.54
N ALA A 508 -21.22 -3.09 -1.17
CA ALA A 508 -19.89 -3.38 -0.61
C ALA A 508 -19.65 -2.65 0.71
N VAL A 509 -19.94 -1.34 0.76
CA VAL A 509 -19.73 -0.54 1.98
C VAL A 509 -20.70 -0.94 3.09
N LEU A 510 -21.99 -1.13 2.77
CA LEU A 510 -22.99 -1.56 3.75
C LEU A 510 -22.66 -2.96 4.31
N GLY A 511 -22.35 -3.91 3.42
CA GLY A 511 -21.98 -5.27 3.79
C GLY A 511 -20.73 -5.34 4.65
N ALA A 512 -19.68 -4.58 4.30
CA ALA A 512 -18.43 -4.55 5.04
C ALA A 512 -18.58 -4.01 6.46
N VAL A 513 -19.20 -2.84 6.63
CA VAL A 513 -19.34 -2.21 7.96
C VAL A 513 -20.34 -2.99 8.82
N ALA A 514 -21.50 -3.36 8.28
CA ALA A 514 -22.51 -4.08 9.05
C ALA A 514 -22.05 -5.51 9.37
N GLY A 515 -21.39 -6.19 8.43
CA GLY A 515 -20.82 -7.52 8.65
C GLY A 515 -19.70 -7.52 9.69
N TYR A 516 -18.82 -6.52 9.64
CA TYR A 516 -17.83 -6.33 10.69
C TYR A 516 -18.48 -6.06 12.05
N LEU A 517 -19.47 -5.17 12.12
CA LEU A 517 -20.17 -4.85 13.37
C LEU A 517 -20.87 -6.08 13.96
N VAL A 518 -21.56 -6.87 13.14
CA VAL A 518 -22.16 -8.16 13.55
C VAL A 518 -21.09 -9.12 14.06
N GLY A 519 -19.95 -9.23 13.38
CA GLY A 519 -18.80 -10.02 13.85
C GLY A 519 -18.31 -9.60 15.23
N GLN A 520 -18.11 -8.30 15.45
CA GLN A 520 -17.65 -7.80 16.74
C GLN A 520 -18.69 -7.99 17.86
N VAL A 521 -19.97 -7.74 17.59
CA VAL A 521 -21.06 -8.01 18.55
C VAL A 521 -21.07 -9.49 18.94
N THR A 522 -20.95 -10.37 17.95
CA THR A 522 -20.90 -11.82 18.15
C THR A 522 -19.68 -12.23 18.99
N ALA A 523 -18.50 -11.66 18.70
CA ALA A 523 -17.28 -11.88 19.47
C ALA A 523 -17.46 -11.49 20.94
N LYS A 524 -18.06 -10.34 21.20
CA LYS A 524 -18.30 -9.85 22.56
C LYS A 524 -19.28 -10.75 23.32
N ILE A 525 -20.37 -11.17 22.67
CA ILE A 525 -21.34 -12.11 23.26
C ILE A 525 -20.66 -13.43 23.61
N ILE A 526 -19.88 -14.01 22.67
CA ILE A 526 -19.13 -15.25 22.91
C ILE A 526 -18.15 -15.09 24.08
N GLY A 527 -17.42 -13.97 24.14
CA GLY A 527 -16.48 -13.68 25.23
C GLY A 527 -17.17 -13.61 26.60
N VAL A 528 -18.33 -12.95 26.69
CA VAL A 528 -19.13 -12.88 27.92
C VAL A 528 -19.65 -14.26 28.31
N LEU A 529 -20.17 -15.04 27.36
CA LEU A 529 -20.66 -16.40 27.62
C LEU A 529 -19.54 -17.35 28.09
N ALA A 530 -18.36 -17.27 27.48
CA ALA A 530 -17.19 -18.04 27.87
C ALA A 530 -16.75 -17.71 29.31
N ALA A 531 -16.79 -16.43 29.70
CA ALA A 531 -16.50 -16.01 31.07
C ALA A 531 -17.51 -16.55 32.10
N HIS A 532 -18.75 -16.82 31.69
CA HIS A 532 -19.79 -17.44 32.53
C HIS A 532 -19.76 -18.98 32.50
N GLY A 533 -18.71 -19.60 31.96
CA GLY A 533 -18.51 -21.05 31.97
C GLY A 533 -19.14 -21.83 30.81
N TYR A 534 -19.74 -21.15 29.82
CA TYR A 534 -20.25 -21.81 28.62
C TYR A 534 -19.10 -22.12 27.65
N GLN A 535 -18.62 -23.37 27.67
CA GLN A 535 -17.48 -23.82 26.85
C GLN A 535 -17.85 -24.26 25.42
N GLY A 536 -19.14 -24.24 25.04
CA GLY A 536 -19.61 -24.72 23.73
C GLY A 536 -19.10 -23.94 22.50
N PHE A 537 -18.44 -22.80 22.69
CA PHE A 537 -17.91 -21.93 21.63
C PHE A 537 -16.37 -21.79 21.64
N GLN A 538 -15.65 -22.66 22.38
CA GLN A 538 -14.19 -22.69 22.41
C GLN A 538 -13.62 -23.12 21.04
N GLY A 539 -13.48 -22.17 20.11
CA GLY A 539 -13.00 -22.41 18.75
C GLY A 539 -13.23 -21.25 17.79
N LEU A 540 -14.20 -20.38 18.07
CA LEU A 540 -14.42 -19.13 17.33
C LEU A 540 -13.44 -18.05 17.83
N TYR A 541 -12.23 -18.05 17.28
CA TYR A 541 -11.27 -16.97 17.48
C TYR A 541 -11.52 -15.87 16.45
N LEU A 542 -12.41 -14.93 16.78
CA LEU A 542 -12.59 -13.73 15.96
C LEU A 542 -11.33 -12.88 16.05
N ASN A 543 -10.56 -12.85 14.95
CA ASN A 543 -9.30 -12.15 14.91
C ASN A 543 -9.56 -10.64 14.81
N PHE A 544 -9.10 -9.89 15.82
CA PHE A 544 -9.23 -8.44 15.89
C PHE A 544 -8.08 -7.69 15.20
N SER A 545 -7.13 -8.41 14.58
CA SER A 545 -6.06 -7.81 13.80
C SER A 545 -6.67 -6.94 12.72
N SER A 546 -6.18 -5.72 12.71
CA SER A 546 -6.67 -4.67 11.83
C SER A 546 -6.30 -4.93 10.39
N LEU A 547 -5.13 -5.53 10.17
CA LEU A 547 -4.75 -5.97 8.83
C LEU A 547 -5.69 -7.05 8.28
N SER A 548 -6.13 -8.01 9.10
CA SER A 548 -7.10 -9.02 8.70
C SER A 548 -8.46 -8.41 8.38
N ALA A 549 -8.99 -7.53 9.25
CA ALA A 549 -10.31 -6.93 9.04
C ALA A 549 -10.34 -5.97 7.82
N VAL A 550 -9.26 -5.19 7.61
CA VAL A 550 -9.08 -4.35 6.42
C VAL A 550 -8.99 -5.21 5.16
N LEU A 551 -8.16 -6.26 5.18
CA LEU A 551 -8.02 -7.18 4.05
C LEU A 551 -9.35 -7.86 3.72
N THR A 552 -10.08 -8.33 4.72
CA THR A 552 -11.43 -8.90 4.57
C THR A 552 -12.38 -7.91 3.91
N THR A 553 -12.37 -6.65 4.35
CA THR A 553 -13.19 -5.60 3.73
C THR A 553 -12.83 -5.38 2.26
N ILE A 554 -11.54 -5.32 1.93
CA ILE A 554 -11.06 -5.16 0.56
C ILE A 554 -11.44 -6.38 -0.29
N VAL A 555 -11.30 -7.60 0.23
CA VAL A 555 -11.66 -8.84 -0.45
C VAL A 555 -13.17 -8.86 -0.73
N VAL A 556 -14.00 -8.57 0.27
CA VAL A 556 -15.46 -8.52 0.08
C VAL A 556 -15.84 -7.45 -0.94
N ALA A 557 -15.31 -6.23 -0.81
CA ALA A 557 -15.58 -5.15 -1.77
C ALA A 557 -15.13 -5.53 -3.20
N GLY A 558 -13.96 -6.16 -3.33
CA GLY A 558 -13.44 -6.68 -4.59
C GLY A 558 -14.37 -7.74 -5.19
N VAL A 559 -14.83 -8.70 -4.38
CA VAL A 559 -15.80 -9.72 -4.79
C VAL A 559 -17.09 -9.09 -5.33
N VAL A 560 -17.66 -8.12 -4.61
CA VAL A 560 -18.89 -7.42 -5.05
C VAL A 560 -18.68 -6.67 -6.36
N LEU A 561 -17.59 -5.89 -6.46
CA LEU A 561 -17.30 -5.09 -7.66
C LEU A 561 -17.00 -5.98 -8.86
N LEU A 562 -16.14 -6.99 -8.73
CA LEU A 562 -15.79 -7.93 -9.78
C LEU A 562 -17.02 -8.70 -10.28
N SER A 563 -17.88 -9.17 -9.36
CA SER A 563 -19.12 -9.87 -9.72
C SER A 563 -20.12 -8.97 -10.45
N THR A 564 -19.99 -7.65 -10.30
CA THR A 564 -20.87 -6.66 -10.94
C THR A 564 -20.36 -6.19 -12.31
N LEU A 565 -19.07 -6.37 -12.62
CA LEU A 565 -18.50 -5.93 -13.90
C LEU A 565 -19.23 -6.54 -15.11
N TYR A 566 -19.51 -7.85 -15.08
CA TYR A 566 -20.25 -8.52 -16.16
C TYR A 566 -21.69 -8.00 -16.31
N PRO A 567 -22.54 -7.95 -15.26
CA PRO A 567 -23.86 -7.34 -15.33
C PRO A 567 -23.84 -5.88 -15.83
N ALA A 568 -22.90 -5.06 -15.33
CA ALA A 568 -22.77 -3.67 -15.73
C ALA A 568 -22.42 -3.52 -17.22
N ARG A 569 -21.51 -4.37 -17.73
CA ARG A 569 -21.21 -4.45 -19.16
C ARG A 569 -22.45 -4.89 -19.95
N LYS A 570 -23.20 -5.87 -19.46
CA LYS A 570 -24.42 -6.32 -20.15
C LYS A 570 -25.49 -5.23 -20.21
N ALA A 571 -25.65 -4.45 -19.14
CA ALA A 571 -26.54 -3.29 -19.14
C ALA A 571 -26.14 -2.23 -20.17
N SER A 572 -24.83 -1.97 -20.31
CA SER A 572 -24.29 -1.08 -21.35
C SER A 572 -24.57 -1.60 -22.76
N GLU A 573 -24.41 -2.90 -23.01
CA GLU A 573 -24.70 -3.50 -24.32
C GLU A 573 -26.18 -3.41 -24.70
N VAL A 574 -27.08 -3.61 -23.72
CA VAL A 574 -28.54 -3.44 -23.92
C VAL A 574 -28.89 -1.97 -24.20
N ALA A 575 -28.13 -1.03 -23.66
CA ALA A 575 -28.36 0.39 -23.85
C ALA A 575 -27.97 0.89 -25.24
N THR A 576 -27.06 0.22 -25.95
CA THR A 576 -26.74 0.57 -27.35
C THR A 576 -27.98 0.30 -28.22
N PRO A 577 -28.69 1.34 -28.70
CA PRO A 577 -29.77 1.11 -29.66
C PRO A 577 -29.12 0.47 -30.89
N ALA A 578 -29.78 -0.51 -31.50
CA ALA A 578 -29.35 -1.09 -32.76
C ALA A 578 -28.94 0.05 -33.71
N ILE A 579 -27.68 0.00 -34.14
CA ILE A 579 -27.02 0.94 -35.06
C ILE A 579 -27.64 0.69 -36.45
N GLU A 580 -28.93 0.96 -36.60
CA GLU A 580 -29.65 0.87 -37.87
C GLU A 580 -30.56 2.08 -37.99
N ARG A 581 -29.91 3.23 -38.22
CA ARG A 581 -30.40 4.41 -38.97
C ARG A 581 -29.24 5.38 -39.15
N THR A 582 -28.11 4.87 -39.64
CA THR A 582 -26.97 5.72 -40.00
C THR A 582 -27.37 6.48 -41.26
N TRP A 583 -27.71 7.76 -41.11
CA TRP A 583 -27.81 8.70 -42.22
C TRP A 583 -26.55 8.57 -43.09
N ARG A 584 -26.71 8.09 -44.33
CA ARG A 584 -25.62 7.95 -45.29
C ARG A 584 -25.56 9.24 -46.10
N VAL A 585 -24.51 10.02 -45.87
CA VAL A 585 -24.23 11.21 -46.67
C VAL A 585 -23.86 10.76 -48.08
N PRO A 586 -24.45 11.34 -49.15
CA PRO A 586 -24.12 10.98 -50.53
C PRO A 586 -22.65 11.27 -50.85
N GLU A 587 -22.13 10.70 -51.93
CA GLU A 587 -20.80 11.04 -52.44
C GLU A 587 -20.82 12.44 -53.10
N PRO A 588 -19.77 13.27 -52.93
CA PRO A 588 -19.70 14.58 -53.59
C PRO A 588 -19.50 14.44 -55.11
N ASP A 589 -20.05 15.39 -55.86
CA ASP A 589 -19.86 15.52 -57.31
C ASP A 589 -18.73 16.52 -57.59
N GLY A 590 -17.52 16.01 -57.74
CA GLY A 590 -16.29 16.81 -57.85
C GLY A 590 -16.08 17.71 -56.63
N ASP A 591 -16.16 19.02 -56.84
CA ASP A 591 -15.97 20.05 -55.80
C ASP A 591 -17.26 20.50 -55.13
N VAL A 592 -18.41 19.91 -55.49
CA VAL A 592 -19.72 20.28 -54.95
C VAL A 592 -20.33 19.10 -54.23
N TRP A 593 -20.71 19.31 -52.98
CA TRP A 593 -21.41 18.34 -52.15
C TRP A 593 -22.81 18.83 -51.84
N ARG A 594 -23.81 18.22 -52.47
CA ARG A 594 -25.23 18.47 -52.19
C ARG A 594 -25.74 17.42 -51.22
N ILE A 595 -26.28 17.86 -50.09
CA ILE A 595 -26.70 17.00 -48.99
C ILE A 595 -28.09 17.45 -48.53
N THR A 596 -29.09 16.57 -48.66
CA THR A 596 -30.38 16.77 -48.00
C THR A 596 -30.25 16.39 -46.53
N MET A 597 -30.50 17.35 -45.64
CA MET A 597 -30.45 17.11 -44.20
C MET A 597 -31.66 16.25 -43.78
N PRO A 598 -31.51 15.29 -42.87
CA PRO A 598 -32.60 14.44 -42.41
C PRO A 598 -33.44 15.18 -41.35
N PHE A 599 -33.82 16.42 -41.67
CA PHE A 599 -34.50 17.35 -40.79
C PHE A 599 -35.44 18.19 -41.64
N ALA A 600 -36.69 18.31 -41.20
CA ALA A 600 -37.71 19.15 -41.80
C ALA A 600 -38.39 19.96 -40.70
N VAL A 601 -38.84 21.16 -41.05
CA VAL A 601 -39.49 22.09 -40.12
C VAL A 601 -40.78 22.65 -40.71
N THR A 602 -41.68 23.10 -39.84
CA THR A 602 -42.88 23.81 -40.27
C THR A 602 -42.55 25.24 -40.68
N GLY A 603 -43.39 25.90 -41.47
CA GLY A 603 -43.11 27.23 -42.03
C GLY A 603 -42.87 28.30 -40.98
N ILE A 604 -43.64 28.29 -39.88
CA ILE A 604 -43.38 29.18 -38.74
C ILE A 604 -41.99 28.90 -38.16
N GLN A 605 -41.60 27.64 -37.98
CA GLN A 605 -40.30 27.28 -37.40
C GLN A 605 -39.13 27.49 -38.36
N ALA A 606 -39.36 27.53 -39.68
CA ALA A 606 -38.31 27.75 -40.68
C ALA A 606 -37.61 29.11 -40.48
N ALA A 607 -38.38 30.17 -40.19
CA ALA A 607 -37.84 31.50 -39.90
C ALA A 607 -36.94 31.49 -38.65
N GLY A 608 -37.46 30.96 -37.53
CA GLY A 608 -36.73 30.92 -36.27
C GLY A 608 -35.49 30.02 -36.32
N LEU A 609 -35.56 28.90 -37.05
CA LEU A 609 -34.41 28.02 -37.24
C LEU A 609 -33.29 28.71 -38.03
N ASN A 610 -33.61 29.45 -39.09
CA ASN A 610 -32.59 30.17 -39.86
C ASN A 610 -31.94 31.28 -39.03
N SER A 611 -32.72 32.04 -38.25
CA SER A 611 -32.16 33.03 -37.31
C SER A 611 -31.24 32.39 -36.27
N PHE A 612 -31.65 31.26 -35.70
CA PHE A 612 -30.83 30.49 -34.76
C PHE A 612 -29.52 29.99 -35.39
N LEU A 613 -29.56 29.49 -36.63
CA LEU A 613 -28.38 29.02 -37.33
C LEU A 613 -27.48 30.18 -37.79
N SER A 614 -28.03 31.32 -38.20
CA SER A 614 -27.26 32.52 -38.52
C SER A 614 -26.49 33.01 -37.31
N GLU A 615 -27.16 33.17 -36.16
CA GLU A 615 -26.51 33.56 -34.90
C GLU A 615 -25.42 32.56 -34.50
N TRP A 616 -25.66 31.26 -34.71
CA TRP A 616 -24.65 30.24 -34.48
C TRP A 616 -23.46 30.37 -35.45
N PHE A 617 -23.68 30.63 -36.74
CA PHE A 617 -22.59 30.80 -37.70
C PHE A 617 -21.82 32.10 -37.51
N GLU A 618 -22.49 33.22 -37.18
CA GLU A 618 -21.87 34.51 -36.85
C GLU A 618 -20.97 34.42 -35.62
N ALA A 619 -21.36 33.61 -34.62
CA ALA A 619 -20.53 33.37 -33.44
C ALA A 619 -19.16 32.73 -33.75
N TYR A 620 -18.95 32.19 -34.96
CA TYR A 620 -17.68 31.64 -35.43
C TYR A 620 -16.90 32.57 -36.37
N GLU A 621 -17.37 33.80 -36.62
CA GLU A 621 -16.73 34.76 -37.52
C GLU A 621 -15.53 35.48 -36.88
N GLU A 622 -15.56 35.67 -35.56
CA GLU A 622 -14.51 36.39 -34.80
C GLU A 622 -13.50 35.49 -34.08
N TYR A 623 -13.70 34.17 -34.08
CA TYR A 623 -12.93 33.23 -33.24
C TYR A 623 -12.17 32.18 -34.06
N SER A 624 -10.83 32.15 -33.92
CA SER A 624 -9.95 31.15 -34.55
C SER A 624 -9.72 29.88 -33.72
N ILE A 625 -10.55 29.64 -32.69
CA ILE A 625 -10.45 28.48 -31.78
C ILE A 625 -11.73 27.64 -31.90
N GLY A 626 -11.67 26.49 -32.58
CA GLY A 626 -12.83 25.62 -32.74
C GLY A 626 -12.67 24.56 -33.82
N ASP A 627 -13.80 23.93 -34.17
CA ASP A 627 -13.88 22.91 -35.22
C ASP A 627 -13.88 23.50 -36.64
N PHE A 628 -14.28 24.77 -36.76
CA PHE A 628 -14.28 25.56 -38.00
C PHE A 628 -14.31 27.06 -37.65
N VAL A 629 -14.03 27.92 -38.63
CA VAL A 629 -14.13 29.39 -38.59
C VAL A 629 -15.00 29.82 -39.77
N THR A 630 -15.87 30.81 -39.58
CA THR A 630 -16.73 31.34 -40.64
C THR A 630 -16.29 32.74 -41.07
N GLN A 631 -16.72 33.17 -42.25
CA GLN A 631 -16.57 34.55 -42.73
C GLN A 631 -17.72 34.87 -43.68
N ASP A 632 -18.12 36.13 -43.73
CA ASP A 632 -19.13 36.67 -44.67
C ASP A 632 -20.47 35.93 -44.53
N VAL A 633 -20.95 35.73 -43.30
CA VAL A 633 -22.26 35.12 -43.07
C VAL A 633 -23.35 36.06 -43.56
N LYS A 634 -24.12 35.61 -44.55
CA LYS A 634 -25.23 36.36 -45.14
C LYS A 634 -26.50 35.53 -45.07
N THR A 635 -27.57 36.18 -44.64
CA THR A 635 -28.90 35.58 -44.55
C THR A 635 -29.83 36.32 -45.51
N GLU A 636 -30.51 35.55 -46.36
CA GLU A 636 -31.54 36.01 -47.29
C GLU A 636 -32.87 35.44 -46.83
N ASP A 637 -33.77 36.34 -46.41
CA ASP A 637 -35.15 36.01 -46.09
C ASP A 637 -36.00 36.11 -47.36
N SER A 638 -37.00 35.22 -47.49
CA SER A 638 -37.99 35.28 -48.58
C SER A 638 -37.41 35.08 -50.00
N VAL A 639 -36.54 34.09 -50.19
CA VAL A 639 -36.07 33.67 -51.53
C VAL A 639 -37.18 32.92 -52.25
N ASP A 640 -37.50 33.28 -53.50
CA ASP A 640 -38.53 32.61 -54.29
C ASP A 640 -38.04 31.24 -54.78
N TYR A 641 -38.73 30.17 -54.36
CA TYR A 641 -38.55 28.79 -54.84
C TYR A 641 -39.83 28.32 -55.54
N GLU A 642 -39.73 27.19 -56.26
CA GLU A 642 -40.82 26.62 -57.09
C GLU A 642 -42.13 26.37 -56.34
N HIS A 643 -42.07 26.16 -55.02
CA HIS A 643 -43.22 25.83 -54.17
C HIS A 643 -43.50 26.87 -53.07
N GLY A 644 -42.90 28.07 -53.15
CA GLY A 644 -43.12 29.16 -52.22
C GLY A 644 -41.84 29.89 -51.83
N LYS A 645 -41.95 30.79 -50.84
CA LYS A 645 -40.82 31.54 -50.30
C LYS A 645 -40.04 30.69 -49.30
N GLY A 646 -38.71 30.68 -49.40
CA GLY A 646 -37.81 29.99 -48.48
C GLY A 646 -36.75 30.91 -47.89
N TYR A 647 -35.75 30.33 -47.24
CA TYR A 647 -34.67 31.04 -46.56
C TYR A 647 -33.33 30.49 -47.00
N ARG A 648 -32.31 31.35 -47.08
CA ARG A 648 -30.95 30.95 -47.46
C ARG A 648 -29.92 31.58 -46.53
N ILE A 649 -28.98 30.77 -46.07
CA ILE A 649 -27.76 31.22 -45.37
C ILE A 649 -26.56 30.87 -46.24
N SER A 650 -25.70 31.84 -46.51
CA SER A 650 -24.45 31.64 -47.26
C SER A 650 -23.27 32.16 -46.46
N LEU A 651 -22.15 31.42 -46.48
CA LEU A 651 -20.94 31.76 -45.72
C LEU A 651 -19.70 31.06 -46.30
N LYS A 652 -18.52 31.56 -45.97
CA LYS A 652 -17.26 30.85 -46.13
C LYS A 652 -16.86 30.18 -44.84
N ALA A 653 -16.32 28.97 -44.92
CA ALA A 653 -15.86 28.20 -43.76
C ALA A 653 -14.46 27.62 -43.97
N TRP A 654 -13.60 27.77 -42.98
CA TRP A 654 -12.32 27.06 -42.86
C TRP A 654 -12.46 25.97 -41.82
N LEU A 655 -12.05 24.74 -42.15
CA LEU A 655 -12.24 23.60 -41.27
C LEU A 655 -10.95 23.22 -40.54
N ALA A 656 -11.07 22.89 -39.26
CA ALA A 656 -9.94 22.39 -38.48
C ALA A 656 -9.63 20.91 -38.80
N PRO A 657 -8.35 20.49 -38.81
CA PRO A 657 -7.18 21.27 -38.46
C PRO A 657 -6.76 22.20 -39.63
N PHE A 658 -6.48 23.47 -39.29
CA PHE A 658 -6.33 24.56 -40.27
C PHE A 658 -5.04 24.46 -41.10
N ASP A 659 -4.07 23.66 -40.65
CA ASP A 659 -2.84 23.31 -41.35
C ASP A 659 -3.10 22.59 -42.69
N LEU A 660 -4.24 21.90 -42.82
CA LEU A 660 -4.65 21.25 -44.06
C LEU A 660 -5.21 22.23 -45.11
N GLY A 661 -5.38 23.50 -44.75
CA GLY A 661 -5.77 24.57 -45.67
C GLY A 661 -7.12 24.34 -46.35
N VAL A 662 -8.04 23.62 -45.71
CA VAL A 662 -9.36 23.30 -46.27
C VAL A 662 -10.31 24.45 -46.06
N SER A 663 -10.73 25.09 -47.16
CA SER A 663 -11.76 26.13 -47.17
C SER A 663 -12.89 25.78 -48.13
N GLN A 664 -14.10 26.24 -47.80
CA GLN A 664 -15.30 25.93 -48.54
C GLN A 664 -16.34 27.03 -48.43
N THR A 665 -17.12 27.23 -49.49
CA THR A 665 -18.37 28.00 -49.43
C THR A 665 -19.50 27.06 -49.03
N VAL A 666 -20.30 27.47 -48.05
CA VAL A 666 -21.46 26.71 -47.54
C VAL A 666 -22.72 27.52 -47.84
N VAL A 667 -23.70 26.88 -48.45
CA VAL A 667 -25.04 27.42 -48.67
C VAL A 667 -26.04 26.46 -48.06
N LEU A 668 -26.79 26.93 -47.07
CA LEU A 668 -27.88 26.19 -46.45
C LEU A 668 -29.20 26.83 -46.87
N GLU A 669 -30.03 26.06 -47.56
CA GLU A 669 -31.32 26.50 -48.07
C GLU A 669 -32.43 25.76 -47.32
N THR A 670 -33.40 26.51 -46.81
CA THR A 670 -34.62 25.98 -46.21
C THR A 670 -35.75 26.21 -47.21
N VAL A 671 -36.11 25.17 -47.96
CA VAL A 671 -36.99 25.26 -49.12
C VAL A 671 -38.36 24.65 -48.83
N PRO A 672 -39.46 25.26 -49.30
CA PRO A 672 -40.79 24.66 -49.20
C PRO A 672 -40.88 23.41 -50.08
N THR A 673 -41.56 22.38 -49.59
CA THR A 673 -41.79 21.13 -50.33
C THR A 673 -43.17 21.10 -51.00
N THR A 674 -43.48 20.00 -51.69
CA THR A 674 -44.82 19.74 -52.23
C THR A 674 -45.89 19.53 -51.15
N MET A 675 -45.49 19.29 -49.90
CA MET A 675 -46.41 19.23 -48.76
C MET A 675 -46.58 20.62 -48.15
N GLU A 676 -47.84 21.01 -47.94
CA GLU A 676 -48.19 22.29 -47.31
C GLU A 676 -47.56 22.41 -45.92
N ASP A 677 -46.95 23.56 -45.64
CA ASP A 677 -46.27 23.90 -44.39
C ASP A 677 -45.09 22.99 -44.00
N VAL A 678 -44.47 22.28 -44.95
CA VAL A 678 -43.26 21.48 -44.71
C VAL A 678 -42.08 22.03 -45.50
N TYR A 679 -41.02 22.38 -44.78
CA TYR A 679 -39.76 22.87 -45.34
C TYR A 679 -38.64 21.85 -45.14
N GLU A 680 -37.92 21.56 -46.22
CA GLU A 680 -36.73 20.72 -46.21
C GLU A 680 -35.46 21.58 -46.20
N LEU A 681 -34.38 21.02 -45.63
CA LEU A 681 -33.09 21.69 -45.60
C LEU A 681 -32.10 21.04 -46.57
N LEU A 682 -31.65 21.84 -47.53
CA LEU A 682 -30.69 21.48 -48.54
C LEU A 682 -29.35 22.18 -48.23
N LEU A 683 -28.32 21.39 -48.00
CA LEU A 683 -26.97 21.90 -47.76
C LEU A 683 -26.13 21.68 -49.01
N THR A 684 -25.61 22.77 -49.57
CA THR A 684 -24.64 22.76 -50.67
C THR A 684 -23.29 23.26 -50.16
N ILE A 685 -22.27 22.41 -50.25
CA ILE A 685 -20.89 22.76 -49.89
C ILE A 685 -20.05 22.76 -51.15
N ARG A 686 -19.32 23.84 -51.41
CA ARG A 686 -18.37 23.94 -52.52
C ARG A 686 -16.95 24.08 -51.98
N ARG A 687 -16.05 23.17 -52.35
CA ARG A 687 -14.63 23.23 -51.99
C ARG A 687 -13.98 24.44 -52.68
N GLU A 688 -13.27 25.28 -51.93
CA GLU A 688 -12.43 26.36 -52.46
C GLU A 688 -10.94 26.00 -52.41
N SER A 689 -10.49 25.31 -51.35
CA SER A 689 -9.10 24.87 -51.20
C SER A 689 -8.95 23.57 -50.40
N GLY A 690 -7.77 22.93 -50.49
CA GLY A 690 -7.42 21.68 -49.78
C GLY A 690 -7.79 20.41 -50.55
N ASP A 691 -7.08 19.29 -50.37
CA ASP A 691 -7.30 18.04 -51.14
C ASP A 691 -8.71 17.42 -50.94
N VAL A 692 -9.30 16.82 -51.98
CA VAL A 692 -10.66 16.23 -51.96
C VAL A 692 -10.81 15.18 -50.85
N SER A 693 -9.81 14.33 -50.64
CA SER A 693 -9.84 13.28 -49.62
C SER A 693 -9.85 13.87 -48.21
N ASN A 694 -9.04 14.91 -47.98
CA ASN A 694 -8.99 15.63 -46.71
C ASN A 694 -10.26 16.45 -46.47
N TRP A 695 -10.74 17.17 -47.49
CA TRP A 695 -12.00 17.93 -47.46
C TRP A 695 -13.17 17.04 -47.07
N LYS A 696 -13.28 15.86 -47.69
CA LYS A 696 -14.35 14.90 -47.41
C LYS A 696 -14.26 14.29 -46.00
N ARG A 697 -13.03 14.01 -45.52
CA ARG A 697 -12.80 13.47 -44.17
C ARG A 697 -13.18 14.49 -43.09
N ILE A 698 -12.75 15.72 -43.24
CA ILE A 698 -12.94 16.78 -42.24
C ILE A 698 -14.40 17.24 -42.21
N ASN A 699 -15.07 17.31 -43.37
CA ASN A 699 -16.48 17.67 -43.44
C ASN A 699 -17.40 16.74 -42.65
N ARG A 700 -17.04 15.47 -42.42
CA ARG A 700 -17.82 14.60 -41.52
C ARG A 700 -17.96 15.19 -40.12
N ARG A 701 -16.91 15.86 -39.61
CA ARG A 701 -16.95 16.54 -38.31
C ARG A 701 -17.84 17.78 -38.38
N PHE A 702 -17.67 18.61 -39.41
CA PHE A 702 -18.51 19.79 -39.66
C PHE A 702 -20.01 19.43 -39.74
N LEU A 703 -20.36 18.44 -40.56
CA LEU A 703 -21.74 17.94 -40.72
C LEU A 703 -22.31 17.40 -39.40
N ASN A 704 -21.49 16.72 -38.59
CA ASN A 704 -21.93 16.25 -37.26
C ASN A 704 -22.18 17.42 -36.30
N THR A 705 -21.37 18.48 -36.35
CA THR A 705 -21.56 19.67 -35.52
C THR A 705 -22.80 20.46 -35.94
N LEU A 706 -23.00 20.67 -37.25
CA LEU A 706 -24.24 21.25 -37.80
C LEU A 706 -25.47 20.41 -37.41
N ARG A 707 -25.37 19.07 -37.51
CA ARG A 707 -26.45 18.16 -37.09
C ARG A 707 -26.81 18.30 -35.61
N LYS A 708 -25.84 18.53 -34.73
CA LYS A 708 -26.11 18.77 -33.31
C LYS A 708 -26.93 20.04 -33.09
N GLN A 709 -26.74 21.08 -33.90
CA GLN A 709 -27.54 22.31 -33.78
C GLN A 709 -29.01 22.08 -34.11
N PHE A 710 -29.32 21.28 -35.13
CA PHE A 710 -30.71 20.87 -35.40
C PHE A 710 -31.36 20.10 -34.24
N LEU A 711 -30.58 19.26 -33.54
CA LEU A 711 -31.06 18.57 -32.35
C LEU A 711 -31.28 19.54 -31.18
N ILE A 712 -30.36 20.51 -30.98
CA ILE A 712 -30.48 21.55 -29.96
C ILE A 712 -31.75 22.37 -30.18
N TRP A 713 -31.98 22.85 -31.41
CA TRP A 713 -33.20 23.58 -31.79
C TRP A 713 -34.48 22.87 -31.34
N ARG A 714 -34.57 21.56 -31.55
CA ARG A 714 -35.74 20.75 -31.14
C ARG A 714 -35.91 20.65 -29.62
N THR A 715 -34.82 20.77 -28.86
CA THR A 715 -34.82 20.71 -27.39
C THR A 715 -35.01 22.05 -26.70
N LEU A 716 -34.88 23.18 -27.43
CA LEU A 716 -35.12 24.52 -26.89
C LEU A 716 -36.55 24.63 -26.35
N ARG A 717 -36.72 25.40 -25.28
CA ARG A 717 -38.06 25.68 -24.71
C ARG A 717 -38.87 26.52 -25.69
N ALA A 718 -40.20 26.46 -25.59
CA ALA A 718 -41.09 27.24 -26.45
C ALA A 718 -40.75 28.74 -26.41
N GLU A 719 -40.54 29.29 -25.21
CA GLU A 719 -40.14 30.69 -24.98
C GLU A 719 -38.86 31.10 -25.71
N GLU A 720 -37.86 30.20 -25.79
CA GLU A 720 -36.59 30.47 -26.49
C GLU A 720 -36.77 30.42 -28.01
N ARG A 721 -37.60 29.50 -28.52
CA ARG A 721 -37.93 29.45 -29.95
C ARG A 721 -38.73 30.67 -30.39
N ASP A 722 -39.67 31.12 -29.56
CA ASP A 722 -40.47 32.32 -29.80
C ASP A 722 -39.60 33.59 -29.85
N ARG A 723 -38.51 33.64 -29.07
CA ARG A 723 -37.52 34.73 -29.16
C ARG A 723 -36.86 34.81 -30.53
N TYR A 724 -36.45 33.68 -31.10
CA TYR A 724 -35.85 33.66 -32.45
C TYR A 724 -36.88 34.02 -33.53
N LEU A 725 -38.15 33.61 -33.36
CA LEU A 725 -39.24 34.00 -34.26
C LEU A 725 -39.52 35.51 -34.22
N ALA A 726 -39.52 36.11 -33.01
CA ALA A 726 -39.72 37.54 -32.83
C ALA A 726 -38.55 38.37 -33.40
N LYS A 727 -37.32 37.85 -33.30
CA LYS A 727 -36.12 38.47 -33.89
C LYS A 727 -36.23 38.56 -35.42
N THR A 728 -36.59 37.45 -36.08
CA THR A 728 -36.79 37.43 -37.54
C THR A 728 -37.91 38.37 -38.00
N ALA A 729 -39.00 38.48 -37.23
CA ALA A 729 -40.10 39.40 -37.54
C ALA A 729 -39.69 40.88 -37.42
N ALA A 730 -38.75 41.22 -36.53
CA ALA A 730 -38.20 42.56 -36.39
C ALA A 730 -37.21 42.91 -37.52
N ASP A 731 -36.37 41.96 -37.93
CA ASP A 731 -35.36 42.13 -38.99
C ASP A 731 -36.01 42.27 -40.39
N SER A 732 -37.10 41.52 -40.63
CA SER A 732 -37.89 41.64 -41.86
C SER A 732 -38.69 42.95 -41.95
N ALA A 733 -39.08 43.54 -40.81
CA ALA A 733 -39.73 44.86 -40.76
C ALA A 733 -38.75 46.04 -40.97
N GLN A 734 -37.43 45.84 -40.81
CA GLN A 734 -36.40 46.86 -41.07
C GLN A 734 -35.82 46.80 -42.49
N SER A 735 -36.04 45.72 -43.22
CA SER A 735 -35.53 45.48 -44.59
C SER A 735 -36.59 45.69 -45.68
N SER A 736 -37.83 46.03 -45.29
CA SER A 736 -38.92 46.49 -46.15
C SER A 736 -38.97 48.02 -46.17
#